data_AF-A0A183IM56-F1
#
_entry.id   AF-A0A183IM56-F1
#
_cell.length_a   1.000
_cell.length_b   1.000
_cell.length_c   1.000
_cell.angle_alpha   90.00
_cell.angle_beta   90.00
_cell.angle_gamma   90.00
#
_symmetry.space_group_name_H-M   'P 1'
#
loop_
_entity.id
_entity.type
_entity.pdbx_description
1 polymer ?
#
loop_
_entity_poly.entity_id
_entity_poly.type
_entity_poly.pdbx_seq_one_letter_code
_entity_poly.pdbx_strand_id
1 'polypeptide(L)'
;MKKLLLLLLGSAVQSEKKEEFVNQIKNLDVNLQQSIVEEIRKVTQDADYVVNVQQMATSEFASHGGDGGDGTKALLHSLVRLVEERNSYAHLVLDLNQEQESDASSVQSMCSGLKLPESQQHEMRDDFAERHTGIEVADLKAKLRRMRQDLEEKIEIIGMHKEDIVEKDEIIMKLRKENLELTKEMRASKDYRDEVDMLREKVDGVERLEKECQKYKEKLMEMNFYKSRVEELRQENDVLIETKNMLEDQIGNLRQRLLQSSTCEAEVLRLQRMISNLQQDMKMEHERMDSVLDDNSRLQKELRESMKKACDLERELDRMKSPIDSPTFNDGAVARSISDQMNDSLNSKLLRLELENQKLQGKLDECKEHQPSTLSVYKAENEELRQTVNALREQNAKDSSKMSKQQESNLQLLQTVNRLEKELQSRDEQHRFDVEQLKAEVAQSSSDKASCIEAALAKTKNDLETARTRSDDLEVQNDQLNSKNRALESEVLRLKSDVNQLHDQLNVAISDRSTLEGRLSSVERENRCLEKENLKFKHLLQCSDAESESRRSRVVDLERRVEELSSLQTECVELKKAHGEAEADKKAAYQQLDIERRKATALGDDLINEKRRCRQLEDHVRYVRSCLSLEPPGSNDDFDQFNECVARCVADLRNQILALQSRCLQKEKEIEQLTDSNAIASVPVAPYDHSGNGSSVDDRTQRPTTDSESTANAAAAAVAATADLTNKNFLLIEENRNVRHQVFILQDQIKRLQDDVRTVRNENALLRQQIRDLQIQLCGSETTQSVVENNLFCFF
;
A
#
# COMPACT_ATOMS: atom_id res chain seq x y z
N MET A 1 -45.05 -0.78 28.88
CA MET A 1 -46.36 -0.63 29.55
C MET A 1 -46.34 -1.06 31.02
N LYS A 2 -46.34 -2.35 31.41
CA LYS A 2 -46.52 -2.74 32.83
C LYS A 2 -45.56 -2.08 33.83
N LYS A 3 -44.26 -1.98 33.54
CA LYS A 3 -43.28 -1.26 34.39
C LYS A 3 -43.59 0.24 34.56
N LEU A 4 -44.12 0.91 33.52
CA LEU A 4 -44.53 2.31 33.59
C LEU A 4 -45.80 2.50 34.43
N LEU A 5 -46.75 1.55 34.34
CA LEU A 5 -47.94 1.55 35.19
C LEU A 5 -47.55 1.42 36.67
N LEU A 6 -46.67 0.48 37.01
CA LEU A 6 -46.13 0.32 38.37
C LEU A 6 -45.44 1.61 38.86
N LEU A 7 -44.62 2.26 38.03
CA LEU A 7 -43.95 3.52 38.37
C LEU A 7 -44.95 4.64 38.68
N LEU A 8 -45.93 4.86 37.79
CA LEU A 8 -46.98 5.87 37.97
C LEU A 8 -47.84 5.61 39.22
N LEU A 9 -48.14 4.33 39.47
CA LEU A 9 -48.95 3.89 40.61
C LEU A 9 -48.18 4.08 41.94
N GLY A 10 -46.89 3.76 41.96
CA GLY A 10 -46.00 4.09 43.08
C GLY A 10 -45.92 5.60 43.33
N SER A 11 -45.76 6.41 42.28
CA SER A 11 -45.78 7.87 42.38
C SER A 11 -47.11 8.42 42.92
N ALA A 12 -48.25 7.84 42.52
CA ALA A 12 -49.57 8.26 42.99
C ALA A 12 -49.80 7.90 44.47
N VAL A 13 -49.32 6.74 44.93
CA VAL A 13 -49.43 6.30 46.33
C VAL A 13 -48.50 7.09 47.26
N GLN A 14 -47.33 7.50 46.78
CA GLN A 14 -46.36 8.33 47.50
C GLN A 14 -46.65 9.84 47.39
N SER A 15 -47.67 10.24 46.62
CA SER A 15 -48.06 11.64 46.46
C SER A 15 -48.75 12.20 47.71
N GLU A 16 -48.52 13.48 48.00
CA GLU A 16 -49.32 14.26 48.96
C GLU A 16 -50.81 14.26 48.61
N LYS A 17 -51.15 14.09 47.32
CA LYS A 17 -52.52 14.01 46.79
C LYS A 17 -53.07 12.58 46.70
N LYS A 18 -52.46 11.60 47.38
CA LYS A 18 -52.88 10.18 47.35
C LYS A 18 -54.39 9.97 47.56
N GLU A 19 -55.05 10.77 48.39
CA GLU A 19 -56.49 10.66 48.66
C GLU A 19 -57.34 11.02 47.43
N GLU A 20 -56.91 11.98 46.60
CA GLU A 20 -57.57 12.29 45.32
C GLU A 20 -57.50 11.09 44.37
N PHE A 21 -56.33 10.46 44.24
CA PHE A 21 -56.14 9.27 43.41
C PHE A 21 -56.89 8.04 43.93
N VAL A 22 -56.90 7.82 45.25
CA VAL A 22 -57.69 6.76 45.89
C VAL A 22 -59.19 6.95 45.61
N ASN A 23 -59.70 8.19 45.66
CA ASN A 23 -61.10 8.47 45.34
C ASN A 23 -61.41 8.32 43.84
N GLN A 24 -60.47 8.65 42.94
CA GLN A 24 -60.62 8.35 41.52
C GLN A 24 -60.63 6.85 41.24
N ILE A 25 -59.76 6.06 41.89
CA ILE A 25 -59.73 4.60 41.74
C ILE A 25 -61.02 3.96 42.28
N LYS A 26 -61.55 4.43 43.42
CA LYS A 26 -62.85 3.98 43.97
C LYS A 26 -64.05 4.21 43.04
N ASN A 27 -63.92 5.05 42.01
CA ASN A 27 -64.95 5.33 41.02
C ASN A 27 -64.81 4.47 39.73
N LEU A 28 -63.80 3.59 39.64
CA LEU A 28 -63.62 2.65 38.52
C LEU A 28 -64.45 1.37 38.71
N ASP A 29 -64.56 0.54 37.67
CA ASP A 29 -65.21 -0.78 37.78
C ASP A 29 -64.49 -1.70 38.79
N VAL A 30 -65.24 -2.56 39.49
CA VAL A 30 -64.75 -3.38 40.61
C VAL A 30 -63.62 -4.34 40.18
N ASN A 31 -63.68 -4.89 38.97
CA ASN A 31 -62.63 -5.78 38.46
C ASN A 31 -61.31 -5.01 38.19
N LEU A 32 -61.43 -3.77 37.71
CA LEU A 32 -60.31 -2.85 37.51
C LEU A 32 -59.76 -2.37 38.86
N GLN A 33 -60.62 -2.07 39.83
CA GLN A 33 -60.20 -1.73 41.21
C GLN A 33 -59.36 -2.86 41.81
N GLN A 34 -59.83 -4.11 41.77
CA GLN A 34 -59.09 -5.25 42.31
C GLN A 34 -57.74 -5.44 41.61
N SER A 35 -57.72 -5.38 40.28
CA SER A 35 -56.49 -5.48 39.48
C SER A 35 -55.48 -4.36 39.80
N ILE A 36 -55.96 -3.12 39.98
CA ILE A 36 -55.12 -1.98 40.36
C ILE A 36 -54.64 -2.13 41.81
N VAL A 37 -55.48 -2.60 42.74
CA VAL A 37 -55.10 -2.85 44.14
C VAL A 37 -54.03 -3.94 44.25
N GLU A 38 -54.07 -4.99 43.43
CA GLU A 38 -53.00 -5.99 43.36
C GLU A 38 -51.67 -5.43 42.86
N GLU A 39 -51.69 -4.50 41.90
CA GLU A 39 -50.46 -3.85 41.40
C GLU A 39 -49.98 -2.73 42.36
N ILE A 40 -50.89 -2.03 43.08
CA ILE A 40 -50.55 -1.15 44.22
C ILE A 40 -49.82 -1.96 45.28
N ARG A 41 -50.32 -3.16 45.60
CA ARG A 41 -49.74 -4.04 46.62
C ARG A 41 -48.29 -4.38 46.29
N LYS A 42 -47.97 -4.64 45.02
CA LYS A 42 -46.58 -4.91 44.57
C LYS A 42 -45.67 -3.71 44.82
N VAL A 43 -46.09 -2.50 44.46
CA VAL A 43 -45.29 -1.26 44.69
C VAL A 43 -45.34 -0.71 46.11
N THR A 44 -45.94 -1.42 47.06
CA THR A 44 -46.02 -1.03 48.49
C THR A 44 -45.53 -2.11 49.44
N GLN A 45 -45.46 -3.38 49.02
CA GLN A 45 -45.15 -4.52 49.89
C GLN A 45 -44.06 -5.47 49.34
N ASP A 46 -43.83 -5.54 48.02
CA ASP A 46 -42.75 -6.37 47.46
C ASP A 46 -41.44 -5.57 47.36
N ALA A 47 -40.39 -6.05 48.05
CA ALA A 47 -39.08 -5.40 48.06
C ALA A 47 -38.45 -5.24 46.66
N ASP A 48 -38.71 -6.16 45.74
CA ASP A 48 -38.20 -6.12 44.36
C ASP A 48 -38.75 -4.97 43.51
N TYR A 49 -39.87 -4.35 43.93
CA TYR A 49 -40.50 -3.21 43.24
C TYR A 49 -40.41 -1.90 44.03
N VAL A 50 -39.88 -1.93 45.26
CA VAL A 50 -39.77 -0.77 46.15
C VAL A 50 -38.30 -0.37 46.32
N VAL A 51 -37.84 0.57 45.50
CA VAL A 51 -36.48 1.10 45.57
C VAL A 51 -36.39 2.17 46.67
N ASN A 52 -35.77 1.84 47.80
CA ASN A 52 -35.45 2.84 48.83
C ASN A 52 -34.25 3.68 48.36
N VAL A 53 -34.53 4.88 47.86
CA VAL A 53 -33.54 5.76 47.23
C VAL A 53 -32.48 6.24 48.23
N GLN A 54 -32.84 6.53 49.49
CA GLN A 54 -31.87 6.84 50.55
C GLN A 54 -30.89 5.67 50.79
N GLN A 55 -31.39 4.43 50.84
CA GLN A 55 -30.53 3.24 51.04
C GLN A 55 -29.65 2.97 49.82
N MET A 56 -30.17 3.15 48.59
CA MET A 56 -29.38 3.02 47.36
C MET A 56 -28.30 4.10 47.21
N ALA A 57 -28.51 5.30 47.75
CA ALA A 57 -27.51 6.35 47.80
C ALA A 57 -26.41 6.09 48.85
N THR A 58 -26.72 5.37 49.94
CA THR A 58 -25.81 5.18 51.09
C THR A 58 -25.16 3.80 51.17
N SER A 59 -25.58 2.82 50.38
CA SER A 59 -25.13 1.44 50.48
C SER A 59 -23.97 1.10 49.53
N GLU A 60 -22.86 0.62 50.10
CA GLU A 60 -21.68 0.13 49.36
C GLU A 60 -21.91 -1.23 48.64
N PHE A 61 -23.12 -1.80 48.71
CA PHE A 61 -23.38 -3.22 48.41
C PHE A 61 -23.34 -3.60 46.91
N ALA A 62 -23.18 -2.64 46.02
CA ALA A 62 -22.97 -2.88 44.57
C ALA A 62 -21.49 -2.71 44.22
N SER A 63 -20.67 -3.67 44.64
CA SER A 63 -19.22 -3.75 44.40
C SER A 63 -18.80 -4.95 43.55
N HIS A 64 -19.75 -5.73 43.03
CA HIS A 64 -19.50 -6.96 42.25
C HIS A 64 -20.25 -6.93 40.91
N GLY A 65 -19.60 -6.41 39.86
CA GLY A 65 -20.00 -6.66 38.47
C GLY A 65 -20.02 -5.44 37.54
N GLY A 66 -18.90 -5.18 36.86
CA GLY A 66 -18.87 -4.44 35.59
C GLY A 66 -18.73 -2.91 35.65
N ASP A 67 -17.96 -2.38 34.70
CA ASP A 67 -17.54 -0.98 34.48
C ASP A 67 -18.68 0.01 34.13
N GLY A 68 -19.94 -0.35 34.40
CA GLY A 68 -21.13 0.47 34.12
C GLY A 68 -21.89 0.96 35.37
N GLY A 69 -21.49 0.52 36.56
CA GLY A 69 -22.22 0.80 37.80
C GLY A 69 -22.01 2.19 38.40
N ASP A 70 -20.94 2.90 38.03
CA ASP A 70 -20.54 4.12 38.75
C ASP A 70 -21.33 5.37 38.29
N GLY A 71 -21.50 5.51 36.97
CA GLY A 71 -22.31 6.60 36.39
C GLY A 71 -23.79 6.54 36.79
N THR A 72 -24.33 5.35 37.06
CA THR A 72 -25.72 5.21 37.53
C THR A 72 -25.89 5.58 39.01
N LYS A 73 -24.89 5.32 39.87
CA LYS A 73 -24.87 5.82 41.26
C LYS A 73 -24.73 7.33 41.32
N ALA A 74 -23.81 7.92 40.55
CA ALA A 74 -23.61 9.37 40.47
C ALA A 74 -24.85 10.11 39.96
N LEU A 75 -25.54 9.53 38.97
CA LEU A 75 -26.83 10.05 38.48
C LEU A 75 -27.92 9.96 39.56
N LEU A 76 -28.01 8.84 40.29
CA LEU A 76 -29.00 8.67 41.37
C LEU A 76 -28.78 9.67 42.52
N HIS A 77 -27.53 9.87 42.94
CA HIS A 77 -27.14 10.91 43.92
C HIS A 77 -27.54 12.31 43.46
N SER A 78 -27.25 12.64 42.20
CA SER A 78 -27.60 13.94 41.62
C SER A 78 -29.12 14.16 41.59
N LEU A 79 -29.90 13.11 41.28
CA LEU A 79 -31.36 13.17 41.27
C LEU A 79 -31.96 13.33 42.68
N VAL A 80 -31.41 12.67 43.71
CA VAL A 80 -31.83 12.88 45.10
C VAL A 80 -31.62 14.33 45.51
N ARG A 81 -30.40 14.86 45.28
CA ARG A 81 -30.05 16.23 45.65
C ARG A 81 -30.93 17.26 44.95
N LEU A 82 -31.23 17.05 43.66
CA LEU A 82 -32.15 17.91 42.90
C LEU A 82 -33.59 17.87 43.41
N VAL A 83 -34.07 16.74 43.95
CA VAL A 83 -35.40 16.64 44.57
C VAL A 83 -35.42 17.36 45.92
N GLU A 84 -34.36 17.26 46.72
CA GLU A 84 -34.21 17.99 47.98
C GLU A 84 -34.12 19.51 47.76
N GLU A 85 -33.28 19.95 46.80
CA GLU A 85 -33.18 21.34 46.36
C GLU A 85 -34.54 21.87 45.89
N ARG A 86 -35.25 21.13 45.00
CA ARG A 86 -36.61 21.49 44.53
C ARG A 86 -37.60 21.64 45.68
N ASN A 87 -37.58 20.73 46.66
CA ASN A 87 -38.50 20.80 47.81
C ASN A 87 -38.19 22.01 48.69
N SER A 88 -36.90 22.31 48.91
CA SER A 88 -36.46 23.51 49.63
C SER A 88 -36.96 24.81 48.95
N TYR A 89 -36.80 24.92 47.62
CA TYR A 89 -37.34 26.06 46.86
C TYR A 89 -38.87 26.13 46.89
N ALA A 90 -39.58 24.99 46.87
CA ALA A 90 -41.03 24.97 46.98
C ALA A 90 -41.52 25.48 48.35
N HIS A 91 -40.83 25.12 49.44
CA HIS A 91 -41.12 25.69 50.77
C HIS A 91 -40.83 27.19 50.82
N LEU A 92 -39.69 27.66 50.32
CA LEU A 92 -39.35 29.09 50.28
C LEU A 92 -40.39 29.91 49.50
N VAL A 93 -40.94 29.38 48.41
CA VAL A 93 -42.03 30.04 47.65
C VAL A 93 -43.35 30.07 48.43
N LEU A 94 -43.65 29.05 49.24
CA LEU A 94 -44.83 29.05 50.12
C LEU A 94 -44.67 30.05 51.28
N ASP A 95 -43.48 30.16 51.85
CA ASP A 95 -43.17 31.10 52.93
C ASP A 95 -43.25 32.56 52.42
N LEU A 96 -42.63 32.85 51.26
CA LEU A 96 -42.71 34.17 50.62
C LEU A 96 -44.14 34.57 50.23
N ASN A 97 -44.99 33.62 49.82
CA ASN A 97 -46.41 33.90 49.54
C ASN A 97 -47.19 34.21 50.84
N GLN A 98 -46.89 33.55 51.95
CA GLN A 98 -47.50 33.86 53.25
C GLN A 98 -47.06 35.23 53.77
N GLU A 99 -45.79 35.60 53.59
CA GLU A 99 -45.30 36.95 53.89
C GLU A 99 -46.05 38.00 53.05
N GLN A 100 -46.25 37.75 51.75
CA GLN A 100 -46.97 38.66 50.85
C GLN A 100 -48.46 38.85 51.22
N GLU A 101 -49.16 37.79 51.64
CA GLU A 101 -50.54 37.91 52.16
C GLU A 101 -50.59 38.62 53.52
N SER A 102 -49.56 38.45 54.37
CA SER A 102 -49.49 39.12 55.66
C SER A 102 -49.29 40.64 55.52
N ASP A 103 -48.41 41.09 54.62
CA ASP A 103 -48.16 42.51 54.36
C ASP A 103 -49.35 43.19 53.68
N ALA A 104 -50.05 42.49 52.77
CA ALA A 104 -51.27 42.99 52.15
C ALA A 104 -52.37 43.32 53.19
N SER A 105 -52.42 42.58 54.30
CA SER A 105 -53.39 42.82 55.38
C SER A 105 -53.08 44.07 56.24
N SER A 106 -51.81 44.48 56.32
CA SER A 106 -51.35 45.58 57.17
C SER A 106 -51.63 46.97 56.55
N VAL A 107 -51.50 47.08 55.23
CA VAL A 107 -51.60 48.37 54.50
C VAL A 107 -53.03 48.92 54.47
N GLN A 108 -54.06 48.10 54.68
CA GLN A 108 -55.46 48.53 54.56
C GLN A 108 -56.03 49.23 55.83
N SER A 109 -55.25 49.33 56.90
CA SER A 109 -55.72 49.84 58.22
C SER A 109 -55.57 51.36 58.44
N MET A 110 -54.79 52.08 57.61
CA MET A 110 -54.38 53.48 57.90
C MET A 110 -55.10 54.59 57.11
N CYS A 111 -56.29 54.35 56.54
CA CYS A 111 -56.98 55.34 55.67
C CYS A 111 -58.42 55.73 56.08
N SER A 112 -58.82 55.54 57.34
CA SER A 112 -60.16 55.95 57.79
C SER A 112 -60.20 56.46 59.24
N GLY A 113 -60.22 57.78 59.45
CA GLY A 113 -60.42 58.33 60.80
C GLY A 113 -60.03 59.79 61.08
N LEU A 114 -60.44 60.77 60.25
CA LEU A 114 -60.41 62.18 60.66
C LEU A 114 -61.83 62.70 60.91
N LYS A 115 -62.17 62.93 62.19
CA LYS A 115 -63.28 63.78 62.62
C LYS A 115 -62.75 64.83 63.60
N LEU A 116 -62.95 66.10 63.27
CA LEU A 116 -62.80 67.20 64.21
C LEU A 116 -63.96 67.16 65.23
N PRO A 117 -63.77 67.78 66.40
CA PRO A 117 -64.81 68.53 67.07
C PRO A 117 -64.41 70.01 67.21
N GLU A 118 -65.28 70.91 66.72
CA GLU A 118 -65.27 72.30 67.16
C GLU A 118 -65.67 72.39 68.64
N SER A 119 -65.03 73.28 69.40
CA SER A 119 -65.75 74.21 70.29
C SER A 119 -64.83 75.35 70.79
N GLN A 120 -65.20 76.54 70.34
CA GLN A 120 -64.97 77.88 70.87
C GLN A 120 -64.51 77.95 72.35
N GLN A 121 -63.52 78.81 72.65
CA GLN A 121 -63.76 80.05 73.43
C GLN A 121 -62.51 80.94 73.59
N HIS A 122 -62.76 82.24 73.68
CA HIS A 122 -61.90 83.34 74.17
C HIS A 122 -60.75 83.86 73.29
N GLU A 123 -60.97 85.07 72.77
CA GLU A 123 -59.96 85.94 72.18
C GLU A 123 -58.94 86.45 73.23
N MET A 124 -57.86 87.09 72.74
CA MET A 124 -56.90 87.92 73.49
C MET A 124 -55.73 87.21 74.22
N ARG A 125 -55.13 86.16 73.62
CA ARG A 125 -53.72 85.79 73.92
C ARG A 125 -52.93 85.07 72.81
N ASP A 126 -53.34 85.11 71.53
CA ASP A 126 -52.87 84.12 70.54
C ASP A 126 -51.63 84.49 69.70
N ASP A 127 -51.21 85.75 69.64
CA ASP A 127 -50.16 86.20 68.69
C ASP A 127 -48.76 85.59 68.94
N PHE A 128 -48.53 84.87 70.05
CA PHE A 128 -47.33 84.06 70.27
C PHE A 128 -47.55 82.55 69.99
N ALA A 129 -48.72 82.00 70.33
CA ALA A 129 -49.01 80.58 70.12
C ALA A 129 -49.27 80.26 68.65
N GLU A 130 -49.95 81.16 67.93
CA GLU A 130 -50.17 81.07 66.48
C GLU A 130 -48.85 81.18 65.69
N ARG A 131 -47.88 81.97 66.19
CA ARG A 131 -46.52 82.04 65.63
C ARG A 131 -45.68 80.80 65.92
N HIS A 132 -45.73 80.26 67.14
CA HIS A 132 -45.02 79.02 67.48
C HIS A 132 -45.55 77.83 66.68
N THR A 133 -46.88 77.65 66.61
CA THR A 133 -47.49 76.60 65.78
C THR A 133 -47.25 76.83 64.28
N GLY A 134 -47.20 78.08 63.82
CA GLY A 134 -46.79 78.43 62.46
C GLY A 134 -45.36 78.00 62.12
N ILE A 135 -44.41 78.16 63.07
CA ILE A 135 -43.02 77.70 62.94
C ILE A 135 -42.96 76.16 62.94
N GLU A 136 -43.65 75.50 63.87
CA GLU A 136 -43.70 74.02 63.92
C GLU A 136 -44.30 73.42 62.63
N VAL A 137 -45.35 74.03 62.09
CA VAL A 137 -45.93 73.65 60.80
C VAL A 137 -44.96 73.93 59.64
N ALA A 138 -44.16 74.99 59.69
CA ALA A 138 -43.12 75.25 58.69
C ALA A 138 -41.98 74.21 58.76
N ASP A 139 -41.53 73.84 59.96
CA ASP A 139 -40.52 72.81 60.19
C ASP A 139 -41.01 71.41 59.78
N LEU A 140 -42.25 71.05 60.07
CA LEU A 140 -42.88 69.81 59.60
C LEU A 140 -43.02 69.80 58.07
N LYS A 141 -43.39 70.93 57.45
CA LYS A 141 -43.39 71.07 55.98
C LYS A 141 -41.98 70.97 55.38
N ALA A 142 -40.96 71.50 56.06
CA ALA A 142 -39.56 71.38 55.63
C ALA A 142 -39.06 69.93 55.74
N LYS A 143 -39.35 69.23 56.84
CA LYS A 143 -39.07 67.80 57.01
C LYS A 143 -39.78 66.95 55.95
N LEU A 144 -41.06 67.23 55.67
CA LEU A 144 -41.82 66.55 54.61
C LEU A 144 -41.21 66.76 53.22
N ARG A 145 -40.70 67.97 52.91
CA ARG A 145 -39.98 68.23 51.65
C ARG A 145 -38.68 67.44 51.56
N ARG A 146 -37.88 67.37 52.63
CA ARG A 146 -36.66 66.56 52.67
C ARG A 146 -36.99 65.08 52.47
N MET A 147 -37.92 64.51 53.23
CA MET A 147 -38.30 63.10 53.07
C MET A 147 -38.87 62.77 51.67
N ARG A 148 -39.49 63.73 50.98
CA ARG A 148 -39.91 63.55 49.58
C ARG A 148 -38.72 63.57 48.63
N GLN A 149 -37.80 64.51 48.78
CA GLN A 149 -36.56 64.56 48.01
C GLN A 149 -35.73 63.29 48.24
N ASP A 150 -35.53 62.88 49.50
CA ASP A 150 -34.83 61.63 49.85
C ASP A 150 -35.48 60.42 49.16
N LEU A 151 -36.82 60.37 49.11
CA LEU A 151 -37.58 59.30 48.46
C LEU A 151 -37.47 59.36 46.92
N GLU A 152 -37.48 60.54 46.32
CA GLU A 152 -37.24 60.76 44.88
C GLU A 152 -35.81 60.30 44.50
N GLU A 153 -34.79 60.68 45.28
CA GLU A 153 -33.39 60.23 45.12
C GLU A 153 -33.26 58.70 45.30
N LYS A 154 -33.97 58.09 46.26
CA LYS A 154 -34.00 56.61 46.38
C LYS A 154 -34.69 55.94 45.20
N ILE A 155 -35.73 56.53 44.63
CA ILE A 155 -36.39 55.99 43.42
C ILE A 155 -35.44 56.03 42.23
N GLU A 156 -34.67 57.12 42.04
CA GLU A 156 -33.68 57.25 40.97
C GLU A 156 -32.56 56.20 41.11
N ILE A 157 -31.99 56.03 42.32
CA ILE A 157 -30.98 54.99 42.61
C ILE A 157 -31.53 53.58 42.36
N ILE A 158 -32.80 53.30 42.73
CA ILE A 158 -33.46 52.02 42.43
C ILE A 158 -33.66 51.84 40.92
N GLY A 159 -33.88 52.92 40.17
CA GLY A 159 -33.90 52.91 38.71
C GLY A 159 -32.56 52.47 38.12
N MET A 160 -31.47 53.16 38.51
CA MET A 160 -30.10 52.82 38.07
C MET A 160 -29.74 51.36 38.39
N HIS A 161 -29.97 50.90 39.62
CA HIS A 161 -29.67 49.52 39.99
C HIS A 161 -30.51 48.48 39.22
N LYS A 162 -31.74 48.82 38.78
CA LYS A 162 -32.53 47.93 37.92
C LYS A 162 -31.95 47.86 36.50
N GLU A 163 -31.49 48.99 35.96
CA GLU A 163 -30.81 49.03 34.66
C GLU A 163 -29.49 48.25 34.70
N ASP A 164 -28.69 48.42 35.76
CA ASP A 164 -27.47 47.63 36.00
C ASP A 164 -27.77 46.13 36.05
N ILE A 165 -28.81 45.69 36.77
CA ILE A 165 -29.20 44.27 36.85
C ILE A 165 -29.54 43.73 35.45
N VAL A 166 -30.31 44.47 34.65
CA VAL A 166 -30.66 44.07 33.28
C VAL A 166 -29.41 43.98 32.39
N GLU A 167 -28.47 44.92 32.51
CA GLU A 167 -27.19 44.84 31.78
C GLU A 167 -26.38 43.60 32.20
N LYS A 168 -26.30 43.28 33.49
CA LYS A 168 -25.60 42.08 33.97
C LYS A 168 -26.28 40.79 33.50
N ASP A 169 -27.60 40.73 33.50
CA ASP A 169 -28.34 39.58 32.97
C ASP A 169 -28.08 39.37 31.47
N GLU A 170 -28.05 40.44 30.67
CA GLU A 170 -27.66 40.34 29.26
C GLU A 170 -26.24 39.79 29.07
N ILE A 171 -25.28 40.25 29.88
CA ILE A 171 -23.89 39.76 29.85
C ILE A 171 -23.83 38.29 30.26
N ILE A 172 -24.57 37.88 31.29
CA ILE A 172 -24.68 36.47 31.72
C ILE A 172 -25.28 35.60 30.61
N MET A 173 -26.30 36.08 29.89
CA MET A 173 -26.86 35.35 28.74
C MET A 173 -25.85 35.22 27.58
N LYS A 174 -25.08 36.27 27.29
CA LYS A 174 -24.00 36.25 26.26
C LYS A 174 -22.92 35.23 26.65
N LEU A 175 -22.41 35.27 27.88
CA LEU A 175 -21.39 34.33 28.39
C LEU A 175 -21.90 32.88 28.45
N ARG A 176 -23.16 32.64 28.81
CA ARG A 176 -23.78 31.29 28.77
C ARG A 176 -23.86 30.74 27.34
N LYS A 177 -24.17 31.59 26.35
CA LYS A 177 -24.18 31.21 24.93
C LYS A 177 -22.77 30.87 24.44
N GLU A 178 -21.79 31.71 24.74
CA GLU A 178 -20.38 31.50 24.38
C GLU A 178 -19.83 30.20 25.00
N ASN A 179 -20.11 29.94 26.28
CA ASN A 179 -19.71 28.71 26.95
C ASN A 179 -20.30 27.45 26.29
N LEU A 180 -21.56 27.53 25.83
CA LEU A 180 -22.20 26.45 25.07
C LEU A 180 -21.55 26.25 23.68
N GLU A 181 -21.13 27.33 23.01
CA GLU A 181 -20.44 27.28 21.72
C GLU A 181 -19.03 26.68 21.87
N LEU A 182 -18.24 27.15 22.84
CA LEU A 182 -16.94 26.56 23.22
C LEU A 182 -17.05 25.09 23.61
N THR A 183 -18.13 24.69 24.30
CA THR A 183 -18.39 23.27 24.64
C THR A 183 -18.69 22.42 23.40
N LYS A 184 -19.34 22.97 22.37
CA LYS A 184 -19.56 22.27 21.09
C LYS A 184 -18.25 22.15 20.31
N GLU A 185 -17.47 23.22 20.25
CA GLU A 185 -16.18 23.24 19.57
C GLU A 185 -15.17 22.27 20.22
N MET A 186 -15.12 22.22 21.55
CA MET A 186 -14.31 21.24 22.29
C MET A 186 -14.67 19.78 21.93
N ARG A 187 -15.96 19.48 21.73
CA ARG A 187 -16.42 18.14 21.29
C ARG A 187 -16.01 17.86 19.85
N ALA A 188 -16.30 18.76 18.91
CA ALA A 188 -15.88 18.60 17.51
C ALA A 188 -14.36 18.47 17.37
N SER A 189 -13.59 19.24 18.14
CA SER A 189 -12.14 19.15 18.25
C SER A 189 -11.66 17.78 18.77
N LYS A 190 -12.44 17.11 19.62
CA LYS A 190 -12.17 15.73 20.02
C LYS A 190 -12.49 14.76 18.88
N ASP A 191 -13.66 14.87 18.26
CA ASP A 191 -14.07 14.00 17.16
C ASP A 191 -13.05 14.04 16.00
N TYR A 192 -12.51 15.22 15.68
CA TYR A 192 -11.41 15.36 14.70
C TYR A 192 -10.08 14.77 15.15
N ARG A 193 -9.75 14.75 16.45
CA ARG A 193 -8.56 14.02 16.95
C ARG A 193 -8.74 12.52 16.78
N ASP A 194 -9.91 12.01 17.17
CA ASP A 194 -10.26 10.59 17.07
C ASP A 194 -10.24 10.14 15.58
N GLU A 195 -10.69 10.99 14.64
CA GLU A 195 -10.57 10.75 13.19
C GLU A 195 -9.10 10.77 12.71
N VAL A 196 -8.29 11.73 13.13
CA VAL A 196 -6.85 11.79 12.81
C VAL A 196 -6.09 10.57 13.31
N ASP A 197 -6.41 10.08 14.51
CA ASP A 197 -5.76 8.88 15.07
C ASP A 197 -6.20 7.60 14.34
N MET A 198 -7.47 7.48 13.94
CA MET A 198 -7.88 6.40 13.01
C MET A 198 -7.22 6.48 11.64
N LEU A 199 -6.96 7.68 11.11
CA LEU A 199 -6.26 7.86 9.84
C LEU A 199 -4.77 7.49 9.97
N ARG A 200 -4.12 7.79 11.10
CA ARG A 200 -2.75 7.35 11.40
C ARG A 200 -2.63 5.83 11.41
N GLU A 201 -3.53 5.13 12.13
CA GLU A 201 -3.51 3.66 12.15
C GLU A 201 -3.71 3.05 10.76
N LYS A 202 -4.55 3.66 9.90
CA LYS A 202 -4.71 3.25 8.50
C LYS A 202 -3.44 3.46 7.68
N VAL A 203 -2.73 4.59 7.86
CA VAL A 203 -1.45 4.85 7.18
C VAL A 203 -0.39 3.81 7.61
N ASP A 204 -0.26 3.54 8.91
CA ASP A 204 0.62 2.50 9.45
C ASP A 204 0.24 1.09 8.91
N GLY A 205 -1.05 0.87 8.64
CA GLY A 205 -1.57 -0.32 7.96
C GLY A 205 -1.12 -0.42 6.51
N VAL A 206 -1.24 0.67 5.75
CA VAL A 206 -0.79 0.74 4.35
C VAL A 206 0.72 0.54 4.26
N GLU A 207 1.53 1.22 5.09
CA GLU A 207 2.98 1.05 5.09
C GLU A 207 3.42 -0.40 5.35
N ARG A 208 2.71 -1.14 6.23
CA ARG A 208 2.98 -2.56 6.49
C ARG A 208 2.67 -3.41 5.26
N LEU A 209 1.54 -3.18 4.62
CA LEU A 209 1.16 -3.88 3.38
C LEU A 209 2.11 -3.57 2.22
N GLU A 210 2.57 -2.32 2.09
CA GLU A 210 3.57 -1.93 1.08
C GLU A 210 4.90 -2.65 1.29
N LYS A 211 5.38 -2.75 2.54
CA LYS A 211 6.59 -3.51 2.91
C LYS A 211 6.42 -5.01 2.64
N GLU A 212 5.21 -5.57 2.75
CA GLU A 212 4.92 -6.96 2.36
C GLU A 212 4.85 -7.14 0.84
N CYS A 213 4.14 -6.26 0.12
CA CYS A 213 4.10 -6.25 -1.33
C CYS A 213 5.50 -6.14 -1.95
N GLN A 214 6.39 -5.35 -1.36
CA GLN A 214 7.79 -5.23 -1.80
C GLN A 214 8.55 -6.56 -1.64
N LYS A 215 8.43 -7.23 -0.48
CA LYS A 215 9.00 -8.59 -0.28
C LYS A 215 8.43 -9.62 -1.25
N TYR A 216 7.15 -9.52 -1.62
CA TYR A 216 6.55 -10.41 -2.61
C TYR A 216 7.03 -10.13 -4.04
N LYS A 217 7.29 -8.85 -4.40
CA LYS A 217 7.94 -8.49 -5.67
C LYS A 217 9.36 -9.07 -5.76
N GLU A 218 10.15 -8.94 -4.69
CA GLU A 218 11.51 -9.51 -4.62
C GLU A 218 11.50 -11.03 -4.79
N LYS A 219 10.65 -11.75 -4.05
CA LYS A 219 10.45 -13.20 -4.22
C LYS A 219 10.00 -13.59 -5.63
N LEU A 220 9.17 -12.76 -6.28
CA LEU A 220 8.75 -13.01 -7.66
C LEU A 220 9.91 -12.82 -8.65
N MET A 221 10.80 -11.85 -8.42
CA MET A 221 12.03 -11.69 -9.21
C MET A 221 12.97 -12.90 -9.04
N GLU A 222 13.18 -13.39 -7.81
CA GLU A 222 13.93 -14.62 -7.54
C GLU A 222 13.31 -15.83 -8.26
N MET A 223 11.99 -16.01 -8.16
CA MET A 223 11.25 -17.09 -8.82
C MET A 223 11.40 -17.03 -10.36
N ASN A 224 11.35 -15.83 -10.95
CA ASN A 224 11.56 -15.63 -12.37
C ASN A 224 13.02 -15.95 -12.79
N PHE A 225 14.01 -15.56 -11.98
CA PHE A 225 15.41 -15.92 -12.21
C PHE A 225 15.61 -17.44 -12.22
N TYR A 226 15.09 -18.16 -11.21
CA TYR A 226 15.18 -19.61 -11.16
C TYR A 226 14.42 -20.29 -12.31
N LYS A 227 13.27 -19.75 -12.72
CA LYS A 227 12.54 -20.22 -13.90
C LYS A 227 13.39 -20.10 -15.17
N SER A 228 13.97 -18.92 -15.42
CA SER A 228 14.87 -18.70 -16.56
C SER A 228 16.06 -19.64 -16.53
N ARG A 229 16.70 -19.84 -15.37
CA ARG A 229 17.84 -20.77 -15.26
C ARG A 229 17.45 -22.24 -15.48
N VAL A 230 16.23 -22.64 -15.12
CA VAL A 230 15.71 -23.99 -15.44
C VAL A 230 15.39 -24.13 -16.93
N GLU A 231 14.93 -23.07 -17.60
CA GLU A 231 14.69 -23.06 -19.04
C GLU A 231 16.01 -23.12 -19.85
N GLU A 232 17.04 -22.37 -19.43
CA GLU A 232 18.42 -22.50 -19.96
C GLU A 232 18.95 -23.92 -19.81
N LEU A 233 18.91 -24.50 -18.60
CA LEU A 233 19.40 -25.85 -18.33
C LEU A 233 18.65 -26.93 -19.11
N ARG A 234 17.38 -26.71 -19.47
CA ARG A 234 16.63 -27.60 -20.36
C ARG A 234 17.14 -27.51 -21.79
N GLN A 235 17.34 -26.30 -22.32
CA GLN A 235 17.92 -26.11 -23.66
C GLN A 235 19.33 -26.69 -23.76
N GLU A 236 20.17 -26.48 -22.73
CA GLU A 236 21.49 -27.14 -22.60
C GLU A 236 21.35 -28.68 -22.63
N ASN A 237 20.33 -29.25 -21.97
CA ASN A 237 20.09 -30.69 -21.95
C ASN A 237 19.59 -31.25 -23.28
N ASP A 238 18.68 -30.53 -23.96
CA ASP A 238 18.14 -30.93 -25.26
C ASP A 238 19.25 -30.99 -26.31
N VAL A 239 20.16 -30.00 -26.35
CA VAL A 239 21.36 -30.01 -27.21
C VAL A 239 22.31 -31.15 -26.86
N LEU A 240 22.46 -31.50 -25.58
CA LEU A 240 23.24 -32.68 -25.16
C LEU A 240 22.59 -34.00 -25.60
N ILE A 241 21.26 -34.08 -25.64
CA ILE A 241 20.52 -35.24 -26.15
C ILE A 241 20.67 -35.34 -27.68
N GLU A 242 20.54 -34.24 -28.42
CA GLU A 242 20.72 -34.22 -29.88
C GLU A 242 22.15 -34.64 -30.27
N THR A 243 23.16 -34.09 -29.62
CA THR A 243 24.57 -34.46 -29.86
C THR A 243 24.87 -35.91 -29.46
N LYS A 244 24.28 -36.42 -28.38
CA LYS A 244 24.34 -37.85 -28.02
C LYS A 244 23.72 -38.73 -29.11
N ASN A 245 22.52 -38.42 -29.57
CA ASN A 245 21.81 -39.19 -30.59
C ASN A 245 22.61 -39.22 -31.92
N MET A 246 23.16 -38.06 -32.33
CA MET A 246 24.05 -37.98 -33.49
C MET A 246 25.29 -38.88 -33.36
N LEU A 247 25.90 -38.97 -32.17
CA LEU A 247 27.03 -39.87 -31.91
C LEU A 247 26.61 -41.35 -31.91
N GLU A 248 25.43 -41.68 -31.39
CA GLU A 248 24.86 -43.04 -31.44
C GLU A 248 24.59 -43.47 -32.89
N ASP A 249 24.05 -42.57 -33.74
CA ASP A 249 23.88 -42.80 -35.18
C ASP A 249 25.23 -42.98 -35.90
N GLN A 250 26.24 -42.18 -35.59
CA GLN A 250 27.60 -42.36 -36.14
C GLN A 250 28.19 -43.72 -35.77
N ILE A 251 28.02 -44.15 -34.51
CA ILE A 251 28.45 -45.47 -34.03
C ILE A 251 27.66 -46.58 -34.75
N GLY A 252 26.36 -46.42 -34.96
CA GLY A 252 25.50 -47.33 -35.72
C GLY A 252 25.99 -47.52 -37.15
N ASN A 253 26.25 -46.41 -37.86
CA ASN A 253 26.80 -46.40 -39.21
C ASN A 253 28.19 -47.06 -39.30
N LEU A 254 29.07 -46.81 -38.34
CA LEU A 254 30.39 -47.48 -38.29
C LEU A 254 30.27 -48.99 -38.05
N ARG A 255 29.35 -49.43 -37.17
CA ARG A 255 29.05 -50.86 -36.96
C ARG A 255 28.48 -51.52 -38.22
N GLN A 256 27.59 -50.85 -38.95
CA GLN A 256 27.06 -51.35 -40.21
C GLN A 256 28.15 -51.48 -41.28
N ARG A 257 29.03 -50.49 -41.41
CA ARG A 257 30.20 -50.55 -42.33
C ARG A 257 31.18 -51.67 -41.96
N LEU A 258 31.41 -51.90 -40.67
CA LEU A 258 32.25 -53.00 -40.19
C LEU A 258 31.63 -54.37 -40.55
N LEU A 259 30.32 -54.52 -40.37
CA LEU A 259 29.60 -55.73 -40.78
C LEU A 259 29.70 -55.96 -42.30
N GLN A 260 29.53 -54.91 -43.11
CA GLN A 260 29.72 -54.97 -44.56
C GLN A 260 31.15 -55.42 -44.93
N SER A 261 32.20 -54.82 -44.33
CA SER A 261 33.59 -55.23 -44.53
C SER A 261 33.78 -56.72 -44.22
N SER A 262 33.29 -57.18 -43.07
CA SER A 262 33.37 -58.59 -42.67
C SER A 262 32.66 -59.54 -43.65
N THR A 263 31.50 -59.15 -44.19
CA THR A 263 30.83 -59.95 -45.24
C THR A 263 31.61 -59.98 -46.56
N CYS A 264 32.23 -58.88 -46.96
CA CYS A 264 33.09 -58.82 -48.14
C CYS A 264 34.37 -59.66 -47.95
N GLU A 265 35.00 -59.61 -46.77
CA GLU A 265 36.16 -60.43 -46.40
C GLU A 265 35.83 -61.92 -46.44
N ALA A 266 34.67 -62.33 -45.91
CA ALA A 266 34.20 -63.71 -45.97
C ALA A 266 34.01 -64.20 -47.41
N GLU A 267 33.46 -63.35 -48.30
CA GLU A 267 33.28 -63.66 -49.71
C GLU A 267 34.61 -63.73 -50.47
N VAL A 268 35.56 -62.82 -50.18
CA VAL A 268 36.93 -62.89 -50.72
C VAL A 268 37.61 -64.19 -50.33
N LEU A 269 37.50 -64.61 -49.05
CA LEU A 269 38.04 -65.90 -48.58
C LEU A 269 37.34 -67.09 -49.26
N ARG A 270 36.03 -67.01 -49.55
CA ARG A 270 35.28 -68.04 -50.28
C ARG A 270 35.78 -68.17 -51.72
N LEU A 271 35.96 -67.05 -52.42
CA LEU A 271 36.47 -67.01 -53.79
C LEU A 271 37.93 -67.47 -53.87
N GLN A 272 38.78 -67.10 -52.91
CA GLN A 272 40.16 -67.58 -52.81
C GLN A 272 40.22 -69.12 -52.68
N ARG A 273 39.41 -69.72 -51.80
CA ARG A 273 39.32 -71.20 -51.70
C ARG A 273 38.86 -71.84 -53.01
N MET A 274 37.87 -71.25 -53.67
CA MET A 274 37.37 -71.74 -54.96
C MET A 274 38.46 -71.68 -56.05
N ILE A 275 39.25 -70.61 -56.10
CA ILE A 275 40.41 -70.49 -57.01
C ILE A 275 41.47 -71.54 -56.67
N SER A 276 41.80 -71.75 -55.39
CA SER A 276 42.76 -72.79 -54.98
C SER A 276 42.32 -74.19 -55.36
N ASN A 277 41.03 -74.51 -55.21
CA ASN A 277 40.46 -75.79 -55.66
C ASN A 277 40.59 -75.94 -57.18
N LEU A 278 40.17 -74.95 -57.96
CA LEU A 278 40.31 -74.99 -59.43
C LEU A 278 41.78 -75.09 -59.89
N GLN A 279 42.71 -74.45 -59.18
CA GLN A 279 44.15 -74.60 -59.43
C GLN A 279 44.67 -75.99 -59.08
N GLN A 280 44.09 -76.67 -58.08
CA GLN A 280 44.40 -78.06 -57.77
C GLN A 280 43.81 -79.00 -58.82
N ASP A 281 42.56 -78.80 -59.24
CA ASP A 281 41.91 -79.56 -60.31
C ASP A 281 42.69 -79.44 -61.63
N MET A 282 43.13 -78.22 -61.99
CA MET A 282 44.02 -78.00 -63.13
C MET A 282 45.35 -78.77 -63.00
N LYS A 283 45.97 -78.80 -61.82
CA LYS A 283 47.21 -79.57 -61.60
C LYS A 283 46.97 -81.07 -61.75
N MET A 284 45.89 -81.60 -61.17
CA MET A 284 45.53 -83.01 -61.31
C MET A 284 45.24 -83.39 -62.77
N GLU A 285 44.58 -82.51 -63.54
CA GLU A 285 44.37 -82.73 -64.98
C GLU A 285 45.67 -82.59 -65.80
N HIS A 286 46.60 -81.70 -65.42
CA HIS A 286 47.94 -81.66 -66.01
C HIS A 286 48.74 -82.95 -65.72
N GLU A 287 48.77 -83.41 -64.46
CA GLU A 287 49.42 -84.67 -64.07
C GLU A 287 48.79 -85.88 -64.79
N ARG A 288 47.46 -85.88 -64.96
CA ARG A 288 46.73 -86.91 -65.72
C ARG A 288 47.06 -86.85 -67.22
N MET A 289 47.17 -85.65 -67.78
CA MET A 289 47.58 -85.45 -69.18
C MET A 289 49.02 -85.93 -69.40
N ASP A 290 49.94 -85.58 -68.52
CA ASP A 290 51.34 -86.02 -68.58
C ASP A 290 51.45 -87.54 -68.47
N SER A 291 50.70 -88.18 -67.55
CA SER A 291 50.62 -89.65 -67.47
C SER A 291 50.10 -90.29 -68.75
N VAL A 292 49.10 -89.68 -69.42
CA VAL A 292 48.58 -90.17 -70.72
C VAL A 292 49.58 -89.94 -71.85
N LEU A 293 50.35 -88.85 -71.82
CA LEU A 293 51.43 -88.59 -72.78
C LEU A 293 52.60 -89.58 -72.60
N ASP A 294 52.94 -89.95 -71.36
CA ASP A 294 53.93 -90.98 -71.06
C ASP A 294 53.44 -92.39 -71.46
N ASP A 295 52.19 -92.74 -71.17
CA ASP A 295 51.57 -94.00 -71.63
C ASP A 295 51.54 -94.08 -73.16
N ASN A 296 51.15 -93.00 -73.84
CA ASN A 296 51.17 -92.91 -75.30
C ASN A 296 52.61 -93.03 -75.83
N SER A 297 53.58 -92.36 -75.20
CA SER A 297 55.00 -92.47 -75.56
C SER A 297 55.55 -93.88 -75.34
N ARG A 298 55.11 -94.60 -74.29
CA ARG A 298 55.44 -96.01 -74.05
C ARG A 298 54.82 -96.92 -75.11
N LEU A 299 53.51 -96.79 -75.36
CA LEU A 299 52.81 -97.55 -76.40
C LEU A 299 53.39 -97.31 -77.80
N GLN A 300 53.83 -96.09 -78.12
CA GLN A 300 54.56 -95.82 -79.36
C GLN A 300 55.94 -96.50 -79.41
N LYS A 301 56.66 -96.62 -78.28
CA LYS A 301 57.92 -97.38 -78.22
C LYS A 301 57.64 -98.87 -78.42
N GLU A 302 56.66 -99.42 -77.70
CA GLU A 302 56.22 -100.82 -77.84
C GLU A 302 55.76 -101.13 -79.27
N LEU A 303 55.03 -100.21 -79.93
CA LEU A 303 54.63 -100.33 -81.33
C LEU A 303 55.84 -100.31 -82.27
N ARG A 304 56.80 -99.38 -82.09
CA ARG A 304 58.05 -99.34 -82.89
C ARG A 304 58.89 -100.60 -82.67
N GLU A 305 58.96 -101.12 -81.45
CA GLU A 305 59.65 -102.37 -81.14
C GLU A 305 58.95 -103.60 -81.72
N SER A 306 57.61 -103.62 -81.71
CA SER A 306 56.79 -104.64 -82.35
C SER A 306 56.99 -104.62 -83.88
N MET A 307 56.94 -103.44 -84.51
CA MET A 307 57.26 -103.25 -85.92
C MET A 307 58.70 -103.66 -86.24
N LYS A 308 59.66 -103.37 -85.37
CA LYS A 308 61.05 -103.81 -85.53
C LYS A 308 61.16 -105.33 -85.45
N LYS A 309 60.52 -105.98 -84.47
CA LYS A 309 60.46 -107.44 -84.33
C LYS A 309 59.77 -108.09 -85.54
N ALA A 310 58.70 -107.49 -86.07
CA ALA A 310 58.05 -107.94 -87.29
C ALA A 310 58.99 -107.84 -88.51
N CYS A 311 59.72 -106.74 -88.66
CA CYS A 311 60.72 -106.56 -89.71
C CYS A 311 61.93 -107.50 -89.56
N ASP A 312 62.34 -107.82 -88.32
CA ASP A 312 63.40 -108.79 -88.05
C ASP A 312 62.92 -110.24 -88.33
N LEU A 313 61.67 -110.58 -88.02
CA LEU A 313 61.04 -111.85 -88.41
C LEU A 313 60.84 -111.97 -89.94
N GLU A 314 60.53 -110.88 -90.62
CA GLU A 314 60.45 -110.81 -92.09
C GLU A 314 61.83 -111.09 -92.72
N ARG A 315 62.91 -110.51 -92.15
CA ARG A 315 64.30 -110.84 -92.52
C ARG A 315 64.69 -112.29 -92.22
N GLU A 316 64.12 -112.93 -91.19
CA GLU A 316 64.33 -114.35 -90.91
C GLU A 316 63.54 -115.25 -91.86
N LEU A 317 62.34 -114.83 -92.29
CA LEU A 317 61.55 -115.51 -93.32
C LEU A 317 62.29 -115.50 -94.68
N ASP A 318 62.87 -114.36 -95.06
CA ASP A 318 63.68 -114.19 -96.27
C ASP A 318 64.98 -115.02 -96.24
N ARG A 319 65.52 -115.31 -95.05
CA ARG A 319 66.70 -116.19 -94.89
C ARG A 319 66.43 -117.68 -95.11
N MET A 320 65.16 -118.10 -95.24
CA MET A 320 64.78 -119.52 -95.33
C MET A 320 64.26 -119.97 -96.70
N LYS A 321 64.47 -119.20 -97.79
CA LYS A 321 64.10 -119.60 -99.16
C LYS A 321 65.19 -119.29 -100.20
N SER A 322 65.71 -120.34 -100.84
CA SER A 322 66.74 -120.34 -101.90
C SER A 322 66.90 -121.78 -102.45
N PRO A 323 67.43 -122.05 -103.66
CA PRO A 323 67.73 -121.20 -104.84
C PRO A 323 67.09 -121.73 -106.16
N ILE A 324 67.38 -121.08 -107.31
CA ILE A 324 67.99 -121.64 -108.55
C ILE A 324 67.64 -120.83 -109.83
N ASP A 325 68.68 -120.23 -110.42
CA ASP A 325 69.05 -119.97 -111.82
C ASP A 325 68.08 -119.39 -112.90
N SER A 326 68.43 -118.19 -113.38
CA SER A 326 68.84 -117.80 -114.78
C SER A 326 68.55 -118.77 -115.96
N PRO A 327 68.40 -118.32 -117.25
CA PRO A 327 68.95 -117.05 -117.79
C PRO A 327 68.21 -116.31 -118.96
N THR A 328 68.72 -115.09 -119.26
CA THR A 328 68.93 -114.45 -120.60
C THR A 328 67.83 -113.85 -121.52
N PHE A 329 68.20 -112.65 -122.04
CA PHE A 329 68.06 -112.08 -123.42
C PHE A 329 66.92 -111.10 -123.83
N ASN A 330 67.34 -109.86 -124.15
CA ASN A 330 66.93 -108.95 -125.26
C ASN A 330 65.50 -108.31 -125.32
N ASP A 331 65.27 -107.09 -125.85
CA ASP A 331 66.13 -106.02 -126.46
C ASP A 331 65.38 -104.65 -126.49
N GLY A 332 66.08 -103.53 -126.78
CA GLY A 332 65.57 -102.29 -127.44
C GLY A 332 64.55 -101.41 -126.67
N ALA A 333 64.91 -100.38 -125.88
CA ALA A 333 65.58 -99.10 -126.21
C ALA A 333 64.76 -98.08 -127.05
N VAL A 334 64.45 -96.90 -126.46
CA VAL A 334 64.81 -95.52 -126.93
C VAL A 334 64.05 -94.40 -126.16
N ALA A 335 64.80 -93.32 -125.85
CA ALA A 335 64.40 -91.92 -125.55
C ALA A 335 63.45 -91.55 -124.36
N ARG A 336 64.09 -91.14 -123.26
CA ARG A 336 63.84 -89.96 -122.39
C ARG A 336 62.70 -88.98 -122.77
N SER A 337 61.95 -88.48 -121.77
CA SER A 337 62.19 -87.13 -121.18
C SER A 337 61.24 -86.80 -120.01
N ILE A 338 61.63 -85.80 -119.22
CA ILE A 338 60.89 -85.13 -118.14
C ILE A 338 59.58 -84.52 -118.65
N SER A 339 58.45 -84.77 -117.97
CA SER A 339 57.38 -83.79 -117.79
C SER A 339 56.45 -84.19 -116.64
N ASP A 340 55.75 -83.17 -116.13
CA ASP A 340 54.85 -83.11 -114.99
C ASP A 340 53.65 -84.07 -114.97
N GLN A 341 52.92 -83.94 -113.86
CA GLN A 341 51.53 -84.33 -113.63
C GLN A 341 51.28 -85.81 -113.32
N MET A 342 50.60 -85.98 -112.19
CA MET A 342 49.49 -86.92 -111.98
C MET A 342 49.39 -88.08 -112.99
N ASN A 343 49.53 -89.30 -112.48
CA ASN A 343 48.35 -89.81 -111.80
C ASN A 343 48.66 -90.92 -110.81
N ASP A 344 47.76 -91.05 -109.86
CA ASP A 344 47.06 -92.28 -109.53
C ASP A 344 47.48 -93.53 -110.32
N SER A 345 47.56 -94.66 -109.61
CA SER A 345 47.10 -95.91 -110.22
C SER A 345 46.23 -96.73 -109.27
N LEU A 346 44.92 -96.83 -109.47
CA LEU A 346 43.99 -96.02 -110.27
C LEU A 346 42.56 -96.48 -109.93
N ASN A 347 41.59 -95.79 -110.53
CA ASN A 347 40.35 -96.38 -111.03
C ASN A 347 40.50 -97.88 -111.42
N SER A 348 40.05 -98.79 -110.55
CA SER A 348 39.72 -100.19 -110.93
C SER A 348 38.81 -100.89 -109.91
N LYS A 349 37.78 -100.18 -109.44
CA LYS A 349 36.45 -100.80 -109.25
C LYS A 349 35.38 -100.26 -110.20
N LEU A 350 35.81 -99.51 -111.23
CA LEU A 350 35.15 -99.43 -112.53
C LEU A 350 35.63 -100.59 -113.43
N LEU A 351 35.43 -101.83 -112.97
CA LEU A 351 35.37 -103.01 -113.85
C LEU A 351 34.01 -103.71 -113.67
N ARG A 352 32.97 -102.87 -113.70
CA ARG A 352 31.62 -103.22 -114.13
C ARG A 352 31.16 -102.06 -115.01
N LEU A 353 30.98 -102.34 -116.31
CA LEU A 353 30.47 -101.46 -117.38
C LEU A 353 31.44 -100.84 -118.41
N GLU A 354 32.71 -101.26 -118.55
CA GLU A 354 33.48 -100.82 -119.74
C GLU A 354 34.48 -101.82 -120.37
N LEU A 355 34.29 -103.13 -120.17
CA LEU A 355 34.75 -104.11 -121.18
C LEU A 355 33.90 -105.39 -121.27
N GLU A 356 32.61 -105.30 -120.93
CA GLU A 356 31.59 -106.21 -121.49
C GLU A 356 31.04 -105.66 -122.83
N ASN A 357 31.92 -105.05 -123.64
CA ASN A 357 31.64 -104.91 -125.08
C ASN A 357 32.91 -104.96 -125.95
N GLN A 358 33.87 -105.82 -125.58
CA GLN A 358 34.86 -106.33 -126.53
C GLN A 358 35.11 -107.84 -126.40
N LYS A 359 34.00 -108.59 -126.26
CA LYS A 359 33.89 -109.95 -126.83
C LYS A 359 32.68 -110.11 -127.75
N LEU A 360 32.57 -109.19 -128.72
CA LEU A 360 32.26 -109.60 -130.09
C LEU A 360 33.55 -110.00 -130.81
N GLN A 361 34.25 -110.98 -130.26
CA GLN A 361 35.29 -111.75 -130.94
C GLN A 361 34.60 -113.05 -131.37
N GLY A 362 34.10 -113.08 -132.62
CA GLY A 362 33.12 -114.09 -133.05
C GLY A 362 32.20 -113.68 -134.22
N LYS A 363 32.54 -112.59 -134.91
CA LYS A 363 32.24 -112.35 -136.34
C LYS A 363 33.50 -111.68 -136.93
N LEU A 364 34.68 -112.31 -136.94
CA LEU A 364 34.96 -113.60 -137.59
C LEU A 364 34.03 -113.85 -138.79
N ASP A 365 34.31 -113.05 -139.81
CA ASP A 365 34.63 -113.54 -141.16
C ASP A 365 33.52 -114.15 -142.04
N GLU A 366 33.73 -113.87 -143.33
CA GLU A 366 33.43 -114.77 -144.44
C GLU A 366 31.97 -115.19 -144.64
N CYS A 367 31.23 -114.26 -145.26
CA CYS A 367 31.05 -114.32 -146.71
C CYS A 367 30.85 -112.88 -147.26
N LYS A 368 31.30 -112.48 -148.45
CA LYS A 368 32.25 -113.06 -149.43
C LYS A 368 32.62 -111.96 -150.44
N GLU A 369 33.81 -112.10 -151.02
CA GLU A 369 34.15 -111.87 -152.44
C GLU A 369 32.94 -111.54 -153.37
N HIS A 370 32.92 -110.49 -154.20
CA HIS A 370 33.97 -110.07 -155.12
C HIS A 370 33.93 -108.58 -155.53
N GLN A 371 35.06 -108.13 -156.07
CA GLN A 371 35.27 -107.14 -157.15
C GLN A 371 34.21 -107.17 -158.29
N PRO A 372 34.15 -106.17 -159.22
CA PRO A 372 35.13 -105.09 -159.46
C PRO A 372 34.57 -103.65 -159.70
N SER A 373 35.50 -102.69 -159.72
CA SER A 373 35.49 -101.45 -160.55
C SER A 373 34.40 -100.37 -160.38
N THR A 374 34.86 -99.26 -159.78
CA THR A 374 34.66 -97.85 -160.20
C THR A 374 33.29 -97.15 -160.15
N LEU A 375 33.27 -96.10 -159.32
CA LEU A 375 32.46 -94.85 -159.38
C LEU A 375 30.95 -94.85 -159.06
N SER A 376 30.62 -94.00 -158.07
CA SER A 376 29.43 -93.12 -158.01
C SER A 376 28.05 -93.62 -157.50
N VAL A 377 27.82 -93.43 -156.18
CA VAL A 377 26.56 -92.94 -155.55
C VAL A 377 25.23 -93.75 -155.67
N TYR A 378 24.92 -94.61 -154.67
CA TYR A 378 23.57 -94.98 -154.12
C TYR A 378 22.49 -95.70 -154.99
N LYS A 379 21.44 -96.42 -154.51
CA LYS A 379 21.11 -97.18 -153.24
C LYS A 379 19.83 -98.06 -153.42
N ALA A 380 19.64 -99.04 -152.50
CA ALA A 380 18.39 -99.76 -152.09
C ALA A 380 17.78 -100.90 -152.97
N GLU A 381 17.09 -101.84 -152.28
CA GLU A 381 16.18 -102.92 -152.76
C GLU A 381 16.77 -104.04 -153.67
N ASN A 382 16.21 -105.26 -153.83
CA ASN A 382 15.28 -106.16 -153.08
C ASN A 382 15.36 -107.58 -153.76
N GLU A 383 14.64 -108.62 -153.33
CA GLU A 383 14.05 -109.64 -154.25
C GLU A 383 13.03 -110.59 -153.56
N GLU A 384 12.01 -111.02 -154.33
CA GLU A 384 10.80 -111.82 -153.97
C GLU A 384 10.24 -112.52 -155.26
N LEU A 385 9.64 -113.73 -155.34
CA LEU A 385 9.18 -114.74 -154.36
C LEU A 385 9.45 -116.23 -154.78
N ARG A 386 10.56 -116.83 -154.32
CA ARG A 386 10.54 -118.12 -153.58
C ARG A 386 10.31 -117.90 -152.06
N GLN A 387 10.22 -116.64 -151.67
CA GLN A 387 10.09 -116.05 -150.34
C GLN A 387 8.68 -116.23 -149.72
N THR A 388 7.70 -116.82 -150.43
CA THR A 388 6.34 -117.12 -149.89
C THR A 388 6.33 -118.02 -148.65
N VAL A 389 7.37 -118.85 -148.44
CA VAL A 389 7.53 -119.67 -147.23
C VAL A 389 8.32 -118.94 -146.12
N ASN A 390 9.07 -117.88 -146.48
CA ASN A 390 9.67 -116.97 -145.50
C ASN A 390 8.65 -115.96 -144.95
N ALA A 391 7.70 -115.48 -145.77
CA ALA A 391 6.72 -114.47 -145.40
C ALA A 391 5.96 -114.77 -144.10
N LEU A 392 5.56 -116.04 -143.86
CA LEU A 392 4.87 -116.45 -142.63
C LEU A 392 5.79 -116.64 -141.41
N ARG A 393 7.10 -116.82 -141.61
CA ARG A 393 8.10 -116.83 -140.52
C ARG A 393 8.58 -115.42 -140.17
N GLU A 394 8.60 -114.51 -141.14
CA GLU A 394 9.05 -113.13 -140.95
C GLU A 394 8.01 -112.26 -140.21
N GLN A 395 6.71 -112.54 -140.37
CA GLN A 395 5.63 -111.92 -139.59
C GLN A 395 5.83 -112.13 -138.07
N ASN A 396 6.02 -113.39 -137.65
CA ASN A 396 6.27 -113.74 -136.24
C ASN A 396 7.59 -113.15 -135.69
N ALA A 397 8.61 -112.98 -136.53
CA ALA A 397 9.86 -112.33 -136.13
C ALA A 397 9.71 -110.82 -135.93
N LYS A 398 8.92 -110.13 -136.77
CA LYS A 398 8.68 -108.67 -136.65
C LYS A 398 7.87 -108.31 -135.41
N ASP A 399 6.85 -109.09 -135.06
CA ASP A 399 6.02 -108.80 -133.88
C ASP A 399 6.77 -109.11 -132.57
N SER A 400 7.59 -110.17 -132.53
CA SER A 400 8.50 -110.45 -131.41
C SER A 400 9.59 -109.36 -131.24
N SER A 401 10.13 -108.83 -132.34
CA SER A 401 11.12 -107.74 -132.30
C SER A 401 10.56 -106.40 -131.79
N LYS A 402 9.31 -106.07 -132.13
CA LYS A 402 8.65 -104.84 -131.64
C LYS A 402 8.35 -104.90 -130.14
N MET A 403 7.84 -106.04 -129.66
CA MET A 403 7.55 -106.23 -128.23
C MET A 403 8.83 -106.10 -127.38
N SER A 404 9.96 -106.68 -127.82
CA SER A 404 11.24 -106.57 -127.11
C SER A 404 11.70 -105.11 -126.95
N LYS A 405 11.69 -104.32 -128.03
CA LYS A 405 12.15 -102.91 -127.99
C LYS A 405 11.24 -102.01 -127.15
N GLN A 406 9.93 -102.26 -127.15
CA GLN A 406 8.98 -101.48 -126.34
C GLN A 406 9.07 -101.85 -124.85
N GLN A 407 9.44 -103.09 -124.54
CA GLN A 407 9.67 -103.56 -123.17
C GLN A 407 10.98 -103.01 -122.57
N GLU A 408 12.05 -102.90 -123.35
CA GLU A 408 13.31 -102.24 -122.93
C GLU A 408 13.10 -100.74 -122.65
N SER A 409 12.36 -100.03 -123.52
CA SER A 409 12.07 -98.60 -123.33
C SER A 409 11.25 -98.31 -122.06
N ASN A 410 10.25 -99.14 -121.76
CA ASN A 410 9.46 -99.01 -120.53
C ASN A 410 10.30 -99.26 -119.26
N LEU A 411 11.27 -100.19 -119.31
CA LEU A 411 12.14 -100.48 -118.17
C LEU A 411 13.08 -99.30 -117.85
N GLN A 412 13.63 -98.65 -118.88
CA GLN A 412 14.46 -97.45 -118.71
C GLN A 412 13.65 -96.28 -118.12
N LEU A 413 12.41 -96.07 -118.59
CA LEU A 413 11.56 -95.00 -118.07
C LEU A 413 11.25 -95.21 -116.57
N LEU A 414 10.91 -96.44 -116.17
CA LEU A 414 10.62 -96.78 -114.77
C LEU A 414 11.84 -96.53 -113.84
N GLN A 415 13.06 -96.76 -114.32
CA GLN A 415 14.28 -96.46 -113.56
C GLN A 415 14.50 -94.95 -113.38
N THR A 416 14.18 -94.13 -114.40
CA THR A 416 14.30 -92.66 -114.28
C THR A 416 13.29 -92.06 -113.30
N VAL A 417 12.06 -92.58 -113.26
CA VAL A 417 11.02 -92.15 -112.31
C VAL A 417 11.44 -92.46 -110.87
N ASN A 418 11.88 -93.71 -110.60
CA ASN A 418 12.34 -94.12 -109.26
C ASN A 418 13.53 -93.29 -108.73
N ARG A 419 14.39 -92.75 -109.61
CA ARG A 419 15.48 -91.85 -109.19
C ARG A 419 14.94 -90.48 -108.77
N LEU A 420 14.04 -89.91 -109.56
CA LEU A 420 13.43 -88.60 -109.27
C LEU A 420 12.54 -88.65 -108.03
N GLU A 421 11.82 -89.74 -107.78
CA GLU A 421 11.02 -89.93 -106.55
C GLU A 421 11.90 -89.90 -105.29
N LYS A 422 13.10 -90.50 -105.32
CA LYS A 422 14.05 -90.46 -104.21
C LYS A 422 14.68 -89.08 -103.99
N GLU A 423 14.97 -88.36 -105.07
CA GLU A 423 15.48 -86.97 -105.01
C GLU A 423 14.41 -85.98 -104.52
N LEU A 424 13.12 -86.28 -104.78
CA LEU A 424 12.01 -85.50 -104.24
C LEU A 424 11.80 -85.79 -102.75
N GLN A 425 11.81 -87.07 -102.34
CA GLN A 425 11.68 -87.46 -100.93
C GLN A 425 12.76 -86.83 -100.04
N SER A 426 14.03 -86.85 -100.46
CA SER A 426 15.11 -86.26 -99.65
C SER A 426 15.01 -84.73 -99.56
N ARG A 427 14.49 -84.06 -100.59
CA ARG A 427 14.16 -82.62 -100.53
C ARG A 427 13.01 -82.31 -99.59
N ASP A 428 11.95 -83.11 -99.62
CA ASP A 428 10.79 -82.91 -98.74
C ASP A 428 11.14 -83.17 -97.27
N GLU A 429 12.02 -84.16 -96.99
CA GLU A 429 12.58 -84.39 -95.66
C GLU A 429 13.44 -83.21 -95.16
N GLN A 430 14.29 -82.64 -96.02
CA GLN A 430 15.09 -81.45 -95.67
C GLN A 430 14.21 -80.21 -95.43
N HIS A 431 13.26 -79.91 -96.32
CA HIS A 431 12.33 -78.78 -96.14
C HIS A 431 11.50 -78.93 -94.87
N ARG A 432 11.12 -80.15 -94.51
CA ARG A 432 10.42 -80.42 -93.25
C ARG A 432 11.30 -80.10 -92.04
N PHE A 433 12.58 -80.50 -92.06
CA PHE A 433 13.54 -80.19 -90.99
C PHE A 433 13.73 -78.67 -90.82
N ASP A 434 13.98 -77.95 -91.92
CA ASP A 434 14.20 -76.50 -91.90
C ASP A 434 12.97 -75.73 -91.35
N VAL A 435 11.75 -76.18 -91.70
CA VAL A 435 10.49 -75.62 -91.20
C VAL A 435 10.27 -75.92 -89.71
N GLU A 436 10.65 -77.11 -89.22
CA GLU A 436 10.57 -77.46 -87.79
C GLU A 436 11.55 -76.58 -86.97
N GLN A 437 12.76 -76.36 -87.48
CA GLN A 437 13.76 -75.49 -86.84
C GLN A 437 13.30 -74.03 -86.79
N LEU A 438 12.85 -73.45 -87.91
CA LEU A 438 12.38 -72.06 -87.94
C LEU A 438 11.17 -71.82 -87.02
N LYS A 439 10.28 -72.81 -86.86
CA LYS A 439 9.19 -72.73 -85.88
C LYS A 439 9.70 -72.66 -84.44
N ALA A 440 10.72 -73.45 -84.10
CA ALA A 440 11.31 -73.43 -82.76
C ALA A 440 11.99 -72.08 -82.46
N GLU A 441 12.75 -71.52 -83.40
CA GLU A 441 13.40 -70.21 -83.26
C GLU A 441 12.39 -69.07 -83.11
N VAL A 442 11.30 -69.08 -83.90
CA VAL A 442 10.21 -68.08 -83.78
C VAL A 442 9.47 -68.24 -82.45
N ALA A 443 9.17 -69.46 -82.02
CA ALA A 443 8.53 -69.72 -80.72
C ALA A 443 9.39 -69.19 -79.56
N GLN A 444 10.68 -69.52 -79.54
CA GLN A 444 11.60 -69.04 -78.51
C GLN A 444 11.70 -67.51 -78.51
N SER A 445 11.93 -66.89 -79.67
CA SER A 445 12.00 -65.42 -79.79
C SER A 445 10.70 -64.72 -79.36
N SER A 446 9.54 -65.35 -79.56
CA SER A 446 8.26 -64.81 -79.10
C SER A 446 8.09 -64.92 -77.58
N SER A 447 8.55 -66.02 -76.97
CA SER A 447 8.54 -66.23 -75.52
C SER A 447 9.46 -65.24 -74.79
N ASP A 448 10.69 -65.07 -75.29
CA ASP A 448 11.66 -64.16 -74.68
C ASP A 448 11.17 -62.70 -74.73
N LYS A 449 10.57 -62.28 -75.86
CA LYS A 449 9.94 -60.96 -76.00
C LYS A 449 8.74 -60.77 -75.06
N ALA A 450 7.89 -61.79 -74.93
CA ALA A 450 6.76 -61.75 -74.00
C ALA A 450 7.25 -61.57 -72.54
N SER A 451 8.25 -62.35 -72.12
CA SER A 451 8.85 -62.25 -70.79
C SER A 451 9.47 -60.87 -70.52
N CYS A 452 10.20 -60.29 -71.48
CA CYS A 452 10.73 -58.93 -71.35
C CYS A 452 9.63 -57.87 -71.24
N ILE A 453 8.51 -58.01 -71.97
CA ILE A 453 7.38 -57.09 -71.89
C ILE A 453 6.66 -57.22 -70.53
N GLU A 454 6.44 -58.45 -70.05
CA GLU A 454 5.86 -58.69 -68.72
C GLU A 454 6.73 -58.12 -67.60
N ALA A 455 8.05 -58.29 -67.66
CA ALA A 455 8.99 -57.71 -66.70
C ALA A 455 8.97 -56.17 -66.73
N ALA A 456 8.90 -55.56 -67.91
CA ALA A 456 8.78 -54.11 -68.06
C ALA A 456 7.44 -53.58 -67.52
N LEU A 457 6.33 -54.26 -67.81
CA LEU A 457 5.00 -53.92 -67.29
C LEU A 457 4.96 -54.04 -65.76
N ALA A 458 5.48 -55.13 -65.19
CA ALA A 458 5.58 -55.31 -63.74
C ALA A 458 6.40 -54.20 -63.08
N LYS A 459 7.53 -53.80 -63.68
CA LYS A 459 8.33 -52.68 -63.18
C LYS A 459 7.56 -51.36 -63.23
N THR A 460 7.00 -50.99 -64.39
CA THR A 460 6.23 -49.74 -64.52
C THR A 460 5.02 -49.68 -63.60
N LYS A 461 4.37 -50.83 -63.31
CA LYS A 461 3.31 -50.92 -62.31
C LYS A 461 3.82 -50.60 -60.90
N ASN A 462 4.94 -51.18 -60.48
CA ASN A 462 5.54 -50.90 -59.17
C ASN A 462 6.02 -49.44 -59.05
N ASP A 463 6.62 -48.89 -60.11
CA ASP A 463 7.05 -47.49 -60.17
C ASP A 463 5.82 -46.55 -60.07
N LEU A 464 4.67 -46.92 -60.66
CA LEU A 464 3.43 -46.16 -60.59
C LEU A 464 2.70 -46.31 -59.25
N GLU A 465 2.71 -47.49 -58.63
CA GLU A 465 2.18 -47.71 -57.28
C GLU A 465 2.99 -46.93 -56.23
N THR A 466 4.33 -46.93 -56.31
CA THR A 466 5.19 -46.15 -55.40
C THR A 466 5.11 -44.64 -55.62
N ALA A 467 4.94 -44.18 -56.87
CA ALA A 467 4.63 -42.78 -57.15
C ALA A 467 3.26 -42.37 -56.57
N ARG A 468 2.27 -43.27 -56.62
CA ARG A 468 0.93 -43.03 -56.07
C ARG A 468 0.94 -42.94 -54.55
N THR A 469 1.54 -43.90 -53.83
CA THR A 469 1.65 -43.81 -52.36
C THR A 469 2.39 -42.54 -51.93
N ARG A 470 3.44 -42.14 -52.66
CA ARG A 470 4.14 -40.88 -52.39
C ARG A 470 3.28 -39.63 -52.65
N SER A 471 2.36 -39.68 -53.61
CA SER A 471 1.38 -38.60 -53.84
C SER A 471 0.39 -38.53 -52.68
N ASP A 472 -0.15 -39.67 -52.26
CA ASP A 472 -1.10 -39.77 -51.15
C ASP A 472 -0.46 -39.28 -49.83
N ASP A 473 0.79 -39.68 -49.55
CA ASP A 473 1.56 -39.21 -48.39
C ASP A 473 1.78 -37.68 -48.39
N LEU A 474 2.08 -37.09 -49.57
CA LEU A 474 2.26 -35.65 -49.73
C LEU A 474 0.94 -34.88 -49.57
N GLU A 475 -0.18 -35.44 -50.03
CA GLU A 475 -1.51 -34.85 -49.86
C GLU A 475 -1.89 -34.81 -48.36
N VAL A 476 -1.68 -35.92 -47.64
CA VAL A 476 -1.89 -35.99 -46.18
C VAL A 476 -0.97 -34.99 -45.43
N GLN A 477 0.29 -34.83 -45.82
CA GLN A 477 1.18 -33.83 -45.22
C GLN A 477 0.71 -32.40 -45.50
N ASN A 478 0.22 -32.11 -46.71
CA ASN A 478 -0.30 -30.80 -47.09
C ASN A 478 -1.56 -30.45 -46.27
N ASP A 479 -2.50 -31.38 -46.11
CA ASP A 479 -3.68 -31.21 -45.26
C ASP A 479 -3.30 -30.98 -43.78
N GLN A 480 -2.31 -31.71 -43.27
CA GLN A 480 -1.79 -31.47 -41.92
C GLN A 480 -1.19 -30.07 -41.77
N LEU A 481 -0.40 -29.60 -42.75
CA LEU A 481 0.16 -28.25 -42.74
C LEU A 481 -0.93 -27.18 -42.85
N ASN A 482 -1.94 -27.38 -43.70
CA ASN A 482 -3.09 -26.47 -43.83
C ASN A 482 -3.92 -26.41 -42.54
N SER A 483 -4.10 -27.51 -41.83
CA SER A 483 -4.77 -27.51 -40.51
C SER A 483 -3.97 -26.73 -39.46
N LYS A 484 -2.63 -26.89 -39.44
CA LYS A 484 -1.73 -26.13 -38.56
C LYS A 484 -1.73 -24.64 -38.88
N ASN A 485 -1.70 -24.26 -40.17
CA ASN A 485 -1.78 -22.87 -40.59
C ASN A 485 -3.09 -22.21 -40.13
N ARG A 486 -4.24 -22.87 -40.34
CA ARG A 486 -5.55 -22.36 -39.85
C ARG A 486 -5.59 -22.20 -38.32
N ALA A 487 -4.98 -23.13 -37.58
CA ALA A 487 -4.88 -23.02 -36.13
C ALA A 487 -4.03 -21.81 -35.72
N LEU A 488 -2.86 -21.61 -36.34
CA LEU A 488 -1.99 -20.45 -36.10
C LEU A 488 -2.67 -19.13 -36.50
N GLU A 489 -3.39 -19.08 -37.61
CA GLU A 489 -4.20 -17.92 -38.02
C GLU A 489 -5.25 -17.56 -36.97
N SER A 490 -5.95 -18.56 -36.42
CA SER A 490 -6.95 -18.35 -35.37
C SER A 490 -6.33 -17.83 -34.07
N GLU A 491 -5.15 -18.32 -33.70
CA GLU A 491 -4.42 -17.86 -32.51
C GLU A 491 -3.84 -16.45 -32.70
N VAL A 492 -3.35 -16.10 -33.90
CA VAL A 492 -2.93 -14.74 -34.24
C VAL A 492 -4.10 -13.76 -34.19
N LEU A 493 -5.31 -14.16 -34.62
CA LEU A 493 -6.52 -13.34 -34.48
C LEU A 493 -6.92 -13.17 -33.01
N ARG A 494 -6.83 -14.23 -32.20
CA ARG A 494 -7.09 -14.20 -30.75
C ARG A 494 -6.12 -13.24 -30.04
N LEU A 495 -4.83 -13.39 -30.26
CA LEU A 495 -3.78 -12.52 -29.69
C LEU A 495 -3.93 -11.06 -30.13
N LYS A 496 -4.35 -10.78 -31.37
CA LYS A 496 -4.66 -9.41 -31.81
C LYS A 496 -5.85 -8.82 -31.05
N SER A 497 -6.88 -9.62 -30.76
CA SER A 497 -8.00 -9.18 -29.92
C SER A 497 -7.54 -8.86 -28.50
N ASP A 498 -6.74 -9.72 -27.89
CA ASP A 498 -6.19 -9.52 -26.54
C ASP A 498 -5.33 -8.23 -26.47
N VAL A 499 -4.44 -8.01 -27.45
CA VAL A 499 -3.60 -6.81 -27.53
C VAL A 499 -4.45 -5.54 -27.65
N ASN A 500 -5.51 -5.55 -28.46
CA ASN A 500 -6.41 -4.40 -28.58
C ASN A 500 -7.16 -4.14 -27.25
N GLN A 501 -7.67 -5.18 -26.58
CA GLN A 501 -8.34 -5.04 -25.29
C GLN A 501 -7.40 -4.50 -24.20
N LEU A 502 -6.15 -4.97 -24.15
CA LEU A 502 -5.14 -4.46 -23.23
C LEU A 502 -4.76 -3.00 -23.54
N HIS A 503 -4.73 -2.62 -24.83
CA HIS A 503 -4.50 -1.23 -25.23
C HIS A 503 -5.65 -0.31 -24.80
N ASP A 504 -6.90 -0.73 -24.98
CA ASP A 504 -8.07 0.03 -24.52
C ASP A 504 -8.09 0.17 -22.99
N GLN A 505 -7.80 -0.90 -22.24
CA GLN A 505 -7.66 -0.86 -20.78
C GLN A 505 -6.55 0.09 -20.33
N LEU A 506 -5.40 0.10 -21.02
CA LEU A 506 -4.30 1.02 -20.74
C LEU A 506 -4.71 2.48 -21.00
N ASN A 507 -5.44 2.76 -22.07
CA ASN A 507 -5.93 4.09 -22.39
C ASN A 507 -6.94 4.61 -21.33
N VAL A 508 -7.83 3.75 -20.84
CA VAL A 508 -8.73 4.07 -19.71
C VAL A 508 -7.92 4.37 -18.45
N ALA A 509 -6.95 3.52 -18.09
CA ALA A 509 -6.10 3.74 -16.91
C ALA A 509 -5.27 5.04 -17.01
N ILE A 510 -4.80 5.42 -18.20
CA ILE A 510 -4.11 6.70 -18.46
C ILE A 510 -5.06 7.89 -18.25
N SER A 511 -6.30 7.80 -18.74
CA SER A 511 -7.34 8.82 -18.54
C SER A 511 -7.65 8.98 -17.05
N ASP A 512 -7.94 7.88 -16.35
CA ASP A 512 -8.25 7.88 -14.92
C ASP A 512 -7.10 8.49 -14.11
N ARG A 513 -5.85 8.08 -14.38
CA ARG A 513 -4.64 8.66 -13.77
C ARG A 513 -4.58 10.18 -13.96
N SER A 514 -4.87 10.69 -15.16
CA SER A 514 -4.89 12.13 -15.43
C SER A 514 -5.99 12.86 -14.65
N THR A 515 -7.19 12.28 -14.51
CA THR A 515 -8.24 12.87 -13.67
C THR A 515 -7.87 12.89 -12.19
N LEU A 516 -7.19 11.85 -11.70
CA LEU A 516 -6.72 11.77 -10.32
C LEU A 516 -5.60 12.78 -10.04
N GLU A 517 -4.65 12.96 -10.96
CA GLU A 517 -3.63 14.02 -10.91
C GLU A 517 -4.24 15.43 -10.84
N GLY A 518 -5.31 15.66 -11.62
CA GLY A 518 -6.08 16.90 -11.57
C GLY A 518 -6.77 17.14 -10.22
N ARG A 519 -7.40 16.10 -9.65
CA ARG A 519 -8.04 16.15 -8.33
C ARG A 519 -7.02 16.37 -7.21
N LEU A 520 -5.90 15.64 -7.22
CA LEU A 520 -4.78 15.81 -6.28
C LEU A 520 -4.30 17.27 -6.30
N SER A 521 -4.02 17.81 -7.49
CA SER A 521 -3.60 19.20 -7.68
C SER A 521 -4.63 20.21 -7.15
N SER A 522 -5.92 19.88 -7.16
CA SER A 522 -6.97 20.74 -6.57
C SER A 522 -6.93 20.72 -5.05
N VAL A 523 -6.90 19.52 -4.45
CA VAL A 523 -6.84 19.34 -2.99
C VAL A 523 -5.57 19.95 -2.40
N GLU A 524 -4.42 19.84 -3.08
CA GLU A 524 -3.21 20.52 -2.64
C GLU A 524 -3.32 22.05 -2.66
N ARG A 525 -4.06 22.65 -3.61
CA ARG A 525 -4.29 24.11 -3.62
C ARG A 525 -5.18 24.51 -2.47
N GLU A 526 -6.21 23.73 -2.17
CA GLU A 526 -7.12 23.94 -1.04
C GLU A 526 -6.39 23.83 0.30
N ASN A 527 -5.59 22.77 0.52
CA ASN A 527 -4.73 22.64 1.70
C ASN A 527 -3.79 23.84 1.86
N ARG A 528 -3.10 24.28 0.80
CA ARG A 528 -2.23 25.48 0.84
C ARG A 528 -2.99 26.79 1.12
N CYS A 529 -4.30 26.83 0.92
CA CYS A 529 -5.15 27.95 1.33
C CYS A 529 -5.55 27.82 2.80
N LEU A 530 -6.01 26.66 3.25
CA LEU A 530 -6.37 26.37 4.64
C LEU A 530 -5.18 26.50 5.59
N GLU A 531 -3.96 26.15 5.16
CA GLU A 531 -2.72 26.40 5.91
C GLU A 531 -2.47 27.91 6.14
N LYS A 532 -2.69 28.74 5.10
CA LYS A 532 -2.56 30.20 5.21
C LYS A 532 -3.63 30.81 6.11
N GLU A 533 -4.83 30.24 6.13
CA GLU A 533 -5.90 30.67 7.04
C GLU A 533 -5.61 30.25 8.48
N ASN A 534 -5.16 29.02 8.71
CA ASN A 534 -4.67 28.59 10.03
C ASN A 534 -3.54 29.48 10.56
N LEU A 535 -2.59 29.89 9.71
CA LEU A 535 -1.54 30.84 10.10
C LEU A 535 -2.11 32.23 10.48
N LYS A 536 -3.12 32.73 9.76
CA LYS A 536 -3.83 33.98 10.13
C LYS A 536 -4.56 33.84 11.47
N PHE A 537 -5.32 32.76 11.67
CA PHE A 537 -6.03 32.52 12.92
C PHE A 537 -5.08 32.36 14.11
N LYS A 538 -3.94 31.68 13.92
CA LYS A 538 -2.88 31.58 14.94
C LYS A 538 -2.31 32.95 15.31
N HIS A 539 -2.06 33.83 14.34
CA HIS A 539 -1.60 35.19 14.60
C HIS A 539 -2.69 36.03 15.31
N LEU A 540 -3.96 35.91 14.91
CA LEU A 540 -5.08 36.61 15.56
C LEU A 540 -5.24 36.17 17.01
N LEU A 541 -5.12 34.86 17.29
CA LEU A 541 -5.14 34.32 18.65
C LEU A 541 -4.00 34.89 19.50
N GLN A 542 -2.76 34.89 18.98
CA GLN A 542 -1.60 35.48 19.66
C GLN A 542 -1.77 36.97 19.97
N CYS A 543 -2.39 37.75 19.08
CA CYS A 543 -2.73 39.15 19.36
C CYS A 543 -3.80 39.26 20.46
N SER A 544 -4.85 38.44 20.41
CA SER A 544 -5.93 38.42 21.40
C SER A 544 -5.43 38.02 22.80
N ASP A 545 -4.50 37.06 22.88
CA ASP A 545 -3.85 36.64 24.12
C ASP A 545 -3.01 37.79 24.71
N ALA A 546 -2.18 38.45 23.90
CA ALA A 546 -1.38 39.60 24.32
C ALA A 546 -2.24 40.80 24.77
N GLU A 547 -3.34 41.09 24.09
CA GLU A 547 -4.32 42.08 24.55
C GLU A 547 -4.97 41.67 25.88
N SER A 548 -5.26 40.39 26.06
CA SER A 548 -5.87 39.85 27.28
C SER A 548 -4.91 39.92 28.48
N GLU A 549 -3.62 39.65 28.27
CA GLU A 549 -2.57 39.88 29.27
C GLU A 549 -2.42 41.37 29.61
N SER A 550 -2.44 42.26 28.63
CA SER A 550 -2.44 43.71 28.85
C SER A 550 -3.66 44.16 29.68
N ARG A 551 -4.86 43.63 29.38
CA ARG A 551 -6.08 43.87 30.17
C ARG A 551 -5.93 43.35 31.60
N ARG A 552 -5.39 42.14 31.81
CA ARG A 552 -5.14 41.56 33.14
C ARG A 552 -4.17 42.43 33.95
N SER A 553 -3.05 42.85 33.37
CA SER A 553 -2.09 43.75 34.04
C SER A 553 -2.76 45.05 34.49
N ARG A 554 -3.61 45.63 33.63
CA ARG A 554 -4.35 46.86 33.97
C ARG A 554 -5.40 46.65 35.06
N VAL A 555 -6.00 45.47 35.17
CA VAL A 555 -6.90 45.12 36.29
C VAL A 555 -6.11 45.06 37.59
N VAL A 556 -4.96 44.39 37.64
CA VAL A 556 -4.10 44.32 38.84
C VAL A 556 -3.64 45.71 39.30
N ASP A 557 -3.27 46.60 38.36
CA ASP A 557 -2.93 47.99 38.69
C ASP A 557 -4.12 48.81 39.23
N LEU A 558 -5.35 48.50 38.80
CA LEU A 558 -6.56 49.13 39.33
C LEU A 558 -6.95 48.56 40.70
N GLU A 559 -6.83 47.25 40.91
CA GLU A 559 -7.04 46.59 42.20
C GLU A 559 -6.11 47.16 43.27
N ARG A 560 -4.81 47.26 42.98
CA ARG A 560 -3.84 47.93 43.88
C ARG A 560 -4.22 49.37 44.21
N ARG A 561 -4.71 50.15 43.23
CA ARG A 561 -5.16 51.53 43.46
C ARG A 561 -6.45 51.61 44.26
N VAL A 562 -7.33 50.60 44.18
CA VAL A 562 -8.51 50.48 45.03
C VAL A 562 -8.10 50.14 46.47
N GLU A 563 -7.11 49.25 46.66
CA GLU A 563 -6.53 48.98 47.99
C GLU A 563 -5.89 50.23 48.60
N GLU A 564 -5.06 50.96 47.83
CA GLU A 564 -4.47 52.26 48.23
C GLU A 564 -5.56 53.30 48.61
N LEU A 565 -6.64 53.40 47.84
CA LEU A 565 -7.76 54.30 48.18
C LEU A 565 -8.53 53.82 49.41
N SER A 566 -8.66 52.51 49.63
CA SER A 566 -9.33 51.96 50.80
C SER A 566 -8.55 52.24 52.10
N SER A 567 -7.21 52.17 52.07
CA SER A 567 -6.37 52.51 53.22
C SER A 567 -6.45 54.00 53.55
N LEU A 568 -6.37 54.87 52.54
CA LEU A 568 -6.58 56.32 52.70
C LEU A 568 -8.00 56.65 53.22
N GLN A 569 -9.02 55.89 52.80
CA GLN A 569 -10.37 56.03 53.35
C GLN A 569 -10.43 55.65 54.83
N THR A 570 -9.75 54.57 55.26
CA THR A 570 -9.68 54.22 56.68
C THR A 570 -8.94 55.28 57.50
N GLU A 571 -7.81 55.79 57.03
CA GLU A 571 -7.08 56.89 57.67
C GLU A 571 -7.93 58.16 57.79
N CYS A 572 -8.68 58.52 56.73
CA CYS A 572 -9.62 59.63 56.76
C CYS A 572 -10.75 59.45 57.79
N VAL A 573 -11.19 58.23 58.07
CA VAL A 573 -12.19 57.94 59.11
C VAL A 573 -11.58 58.08 60.50
N GLU A 574 -10.35 57.59 60.71
CA GLU A 574 -9.64 57.76 61.99
C GLU A 574 -9.35 59.23 62.29
N LEU A 575 -8.87 60.00 61.30
CA LEU A 575 -8.65 61.45 61.45
C LEU A 575 -9.95 62.21 61.77
N LYS A 576 -11.09 61.83 61.16
CA LYS A 576 -12.40 62.40 61.50
C LYS A 576 -12.81 62.07 62.94
N LYS A 577 -12.53 60.85 63.41
CA LYS A 577 -12.80 60.44 64.80
C LYS A 577 -11.95 61.26 65.77
N ALA A 578 -10.64 61.34 65.54
CA ALA A 578 -9.72 62.12 66.37
C ALA A 578 -10.08 63.62 66.38
N HIS A 579 -10.52 64.18 65.25
CA HIS A 579 -11.03 65.55 65.19
C HIS A 579 -12.31 65.73 66.02
N GLY A 580 -13.24 64.76 65.99
CA GLY A 580 -14.45 64.77 66.81
C GLY A 580 -14.18 64.68 68.31
N GLU A 581 -13.18 63.87 68.72
CA GLU A 581 -12.68 63.79 70.09
C GLU A 581 -12.07 65.14 70.54
N ALA A 582 -11.18 65.73 69.72
CA ALA A 582 -10.60 67.04 70.00
C ALA A 582 -11.63 68.18 70.03
N GLU A 583 -12.68 68.13 69.20
CA GLU A 583 -13.83 69.04 69.26
C GLU A 583 -14.62 68.90 70.57
N ALA A 584 -14.78 67.68 71.08
CA ALA A 584 -15.46 67.40 72.34
C ALA A 584 -14.65 67.92 73.53
N ASP A 585 -13.34 67.65 73.56
CA ASP A 585 -12.41 68.15 74.58
C ASP A 585 -12.37 69.68 74.59
N LYS A 586 -12.32 70.31 73.41
CA LYS A 586 -12.44 71.77 73.26
C LYS A 586 -13.74 72.29 73.86
N LYS A 587 -14.89 71.66 73.56
CA LYS A 587 -16.21 72.06 74.11
C LYS A 587 -16.26 71.89 75.63
N ALA A 588 -15.70 70.80 76.17
CA ALA A 588 -15.60 70.57 77.61
C ALA A 588 -14.71 71.64 78.30
N ALA A 589 -13.57 71.98 77.71
CA ALA A 589 -12.70 73.04 78.20
C ALA A 589 -13.39 74.42 78.22
N TYR A 590 -14.15 74.77 77.17
CA TYR A 590 -14.96 76.00 77.16
C TYR A 590 -16.05 76.00 78.24
N GLN A 591 -16.75 74.88 78.44
CA GLN A 591 -17.75 74.77 79.52
C GLN A 591 -17.12 74.91 80.90
N GLN A 592 -15.96 74.30 81.14
CA GLN A 592 -15.22 74.44 82.39
C GLN A 592 -14.77 75.88 82.62
N LEU A 593 -14.27 76.56 81.58
CA LEU A 593 -13.85 77.96 81.64
C LEU A 593 -15.04 78.90 81.95
N ASP A 594 -16.22 78.65 81.39
CA ASP A 594 -17.44 79.39 81.74
C ASP A 594 -17.89 79.14 83.19
N ILE A 595 -17.70 77.94 83.72
CA ILE A 595 -17.95 77.63 85.14
C ILE A 595 -16.98 78.40 86.04
N GLU A 596 -15.68 78.41 85.73
CA GLU A 596 -14.69 79.17 86.51
C GLU A 596 -14.92 80.69 86.41
N ARG A 597 -15.33 81.21 85.25
CA ARG A 597 -15.76 82.61 85.11
C ARG A 597 -16.94 82.94 86.02
N ARG A 598 -17.98 82.10 86.05
CA ARG A 598 -19.17 82.30 86.92
C ARG A 598 -18.80 82.26 88.41
N LYS A 599 -17.90 81.36 88.81
CA LYS A 599 -17.35 81.32 90.18
C LYS A 599 -16.59 82.61 90.51
N ALA A 600 -15.70 83.06 89.62
CA ALA A 600 -14.94 84.30 89.80
C ALA A 600 -15.85 85.54 89.91
N THR A 601 -16.90 85.65 89.09
CA THR A 601 -17.89 86.74 89.22
C THR A 601 -18.64 86.67 90.54
N ALA A 602 -19.09 85.48 90.96
CA ALA A 602 -19.81 85.31 92.23
C ALA A 602 -18.94 85.70 93.43
N LEU A 603 -17.68 85.25 93.47
CA LEU A 603 -16.71 85.64 94.50
C LEU A 603 -16.41 87.15 94.48
N GLY A 604 -16.37 87.77 93.29
CA GLY A 604 -16.22 89.21 93.11
C GLY A 604 -17.37 90.01 93.74
N ASP A 605 -18.62 89.63 93.46
CA ASP A 605 -19.81 90.25 94.07
C ASP A 605 -19.81 90.08 95.60
N ASP A 606 -19.45 88.89 96.07
CA ASP A 606 -19.31 88.54 97.48
C ASP A 606 -18.24 89.40 98.19
N LEU A 607 -17.11 89.65 97.53
CA LEU A 607 -16.05 90.53 98.00
C LEU A 607 -16.50 92.00 98.04
N ILE A 608 -17.25 92.46 97.02
CA ILE A 608 -17.83 93.82 97.00
C ILE A 608 -18.80 94.00 98.17
N ASN A 609 -19.62 92.99 98.46
CA ASN A 609 -20.56 93.00 99.58
C ASN A 609 -19.86 93.03 100.95
N GLU A 610 -18.82 92.22 101.17
CA GLU A 610 -18.05 92.26 102.42
C GLU A 610 -17.26 93.58 102.55
N LYS A 611 -16.67 94.11 101.47
CA LYS A 611 -16.03 95.46 101.48
C LYS A 611 -17.02 96.59 101.75
N ARG A 612 -18.29 96.44 101.35
CA ARG A 612 -19.37 97.39 101.71
C ARG A 612 -19.70 97.28 103.20
N ARG A 613 -19.76 96.07 103.75
CA ARG A 613 -19.99 95.79 105.18
C ARG A 613 -18.86 96.33 106.07
N CYS A 614 -17.60 96.15 105.67
CA CYS A 614 -16.45 96.78 106.33
C CYS A 614 -16.61 98.29 106.41
N ARG A 615 -16.90 98.96 105.28
CA ARG A 615 -17.11 100.42 105.24
C ARG A 615 -18.25 100.88 106.14
N GLN A 616 -19.38 100.17 106.15
CA GLN A 616 -20.50 100.48 107.06
C GLN A 616 -20.08 100.40 108.53
N LEU A 617 -19.31 99.39 108.93
CA LEU A 617 -18.79 99.27 110.30
C LEU A 617 -17.73 100.34 110.61
N GLU A 618 -16.85 100.67 109.67
CA GLU A 618 -15.88 101.76 109.80
C GLU A 618 -16.57 103.13 109.97
N ASP A 619 -17.65 103.37 109.23
CA ASP A 619 -18.47 104.57 109.34
C ASP A 619 -19.22 104.62 110.68
N HIS A 620 -19.74 103.48 111.17
CA HIS A 620 -20.30 103.37 112.53
C HIS A 620 -19.24 103.65 113.62
N VAL A 621 -18.02 103.10 113.50
CA VAL A 621 -16.92 103.40 114.44
C VAL A 621 -16.53 104.88 114.38
N ARG A 622 -16.50 105.49 113.18
CA ARG A 622 -16.23 106.93 113.02
C ARG A 622 -17.34 107.78 113.63
N TYR A 623 -18.60 107.40 113.48
CA TYR A 623 -19.76 108.04 114.10
C TYR A 623 -19.69 107.97 115.63
N VAL A 624 -19.48 106.78 116.21
CA VAL A 624 -19.30 106.60 117.66
C VAL A 624 -18.13 107.44 118.19
N ARG A 625 -16.98 107.44 117.49
CA ARG A 625 -15.82 108.30 117.85
C ARG A 625 -16.15 109.78 117.75
N SER A 626 -16.96 110.21 116.79
CA SER A 626 -17.39 111.61 116.67
C SER A 626 -18.32 112.03 117.81
N CYS A 627 -19.23 111.15 118.25
CA CYS A 627 -20.08 111.38 119.42
C CYS A 627 -19.27 111.51 120.73
N LEU A 628 -18.13 110.81 120.84
CA LEU A 628 -17.20 110.91 121.97
C LEU A 628 -16.29 112.16 121.94
N SER A 629 -16.28 112.92 120.84
CA SER A 629 -15.39 114.08 120.66
C SER A 629 -16.04 115.41 121.08
N LEU A 630 -17.21 115.37 121.72
CA LEU A 630 -17.89 116.52 122.32
C LEU A 630 -17.61 116.54 123.83
N GLU A 631 -17.19 117.70 124.34
CA GLU A 631 -16.61 117.83 125.69
C GLU A 631 -17.62 117.54 126.83
N PRO A 632 -17.18 116.87 127.92
CA PRO A 632 -18.05 116.52 129.04
C PRO A 632 -18.07 117.59 130.15
N PRO A 633 -19.23 117.88 130.77
CA PRO A 633 -19.31 118.66 132.00
C PRO A 633 -19.48 117.77 133.26
N GLY A 634 -18.39 117.56 134.00
CA GLY A 634 -18.45 117.37 135.47
C GLY A 634 -18.36 115.95 136.06
N SER A 635 -17.45 115.82 137.04
CA SER A 635 -17.39 114.83 138.13
C SER A 635 -17.37 113.32 137.82
N ASN A 636 -16.15 112.78 137.82
CA ASN A 636 -15.61 111.53 138.41
C ASN A 636 -16.48 110.25 138.58
N ASP A 637 -15.78 109.13 138.40
CA ASP A 637 -16.08 107.73 138.72
C ASP A 637 -17.08 106.97 137.82
N ASP A 638 -18.16 107.58 137.33
CA ASP A 638 -19.04 106.92 136.31
C ASP A 638 -18.49 107.05 134.87
N PHE A 639 -17.64 108.05 134.61
CA PHE A 639 -17.12 108.35 133.28
C PHE A 639 -16.13 107.27 132.77
N ASP A 640 -15.40 106.63 133.68
CA ASP A 640 -14.46 105.56 133.32
C ASP A 640 -15.19 104.26 132.95
N GLN A 641 -16.31 103.91 133.60
CA GLN A 641 -17.12 102.76 133.19
C GLN A 641 -17.81 102.99 131.84
N PHE A 642 -18.29 104.22 131.57
CA PHE A 642 -18.84 104.56 130.25
C PHE A 642 -17.76 104.50 129.16
N ASN A 643 -16.59 105.09 129.40
CA ASN A 643 -15.46 105.01 128.47
C ASN A 643 -14.95 103.57 128.29
N GLU A 644 -14.92 102.74 129.32
CA GLU A 644 -14.54 101.33 129.21
C GLU A 644 -15.57 100.53 128.42
N CYS A 645 -16.88 100.74 128.64
CA CYS A 645 -17.95 100.10 127.88
C CYS A 645 -17.90 100.50 126.40
N VAL A 646 -17.72 101.79 126.09
CA VAL A 646 -17.60 102.27 124.71
C VAL A 646 -16.28 101.84 124.08
N ALA A 647 -15.16 101.82 124.81
CA ALA A 647 -13.89 101.27 124.34
C ALA A 647 -14.02 99.77 124.02
N ARG A 648 -14.81 99.01 124.79
CA ARG A 648 -15.14 97.60 124.54
C ARG A 648 -15.98 97.45 123.27
N CYS A 649 -17.05 98.22 123.10
CA CYS A 649 -17.83 98.22 121.85
C CYS A 649 -16.99 98.64 120.62
N VAL A 650 -16.12 99.64 120.75
CA VAL A 650 -15.19 100.06 119.68
C VAL A 650 -14.15 98.97 119.39
N ALA A 651 -13.66 98.26 120.41
CA ALA A 651 -12.77 97.11 120.25
C ALA A 651 -13.47 95.93 119.57
N ASP A 652 -14.72 95.62 119.94
CA ASP A 652 -15.51 94.55 119.34
C ASP A 652 -15.87 94.86 117.88
N LEU A 653 -16.29 96.09 117.57
CA LEU A 653 -16.48 96.56 116.19
C LEU A 653 -15.17 96.50 115.39
N ARG A 654 -14.03 96.90 115.98
CA ARG A 654 -12.71 96.83 115.34
C ARG A 654 -12.27 95.39 115.10
N ASN A 655 -12.52 94.47 116.03
CA ASN A 655 -12.28 93.04 115.86
C ASN A 655 -13.18 92.45 114.76
N GLN A 656 -14.43 92.89 114.67
CA GLN A 656 -15.34 92.49 113.60
C GLN A 656 -14.87 93.01 112.23
N ILE A 657 -14.40 94.27 112.15
CA ILE A 657 -13.78 94.83 110.94
C ILE A 657 -12.54 94.03 110.54
N LEU A 658 -11.63 93.72 111.47
CA LEU A 658 -10.42 92.91 111.21
C LEU A 658 -10.76 91.48 110.73
N ALA A 659 -11.81 90.88 111.27
CA ALA A 659 -12.30 89.56 110.83
C ALA A 659 -12.88 89.62 109.41
N LEU A 660 -13.63 90.67 109.07
CA LEU A 660 -14.15 90.86 107.71
C LEU A 660 -13.06 91.25 106.71
N GLN A 661 -12.08 92.07 107.09
CA GLN A 661 -10.90 92.38 106.28
C GLN A 661 -10.08 91.11 105.99
N SER A 662 -9.92 90.22 106.98
CA SER A 662 -9.28 88.91 106.77
C SER A 662 -10.03 88.04 105.76
N ARG A 663 -11.38 88.01 105.81
CA ARG A 663 -12.19 87.32 104.80
C ARG A 663 -12.10 87.95 103.41
N CYS A 664 -12.07 89.28 103.33
CA CYS A 664 -11.87 89.99 102.07
C CYS A 664 -10.53 89.58 101.43
N LEU A 665 -9.45 89.59 102.21
CA LEU A 665 -8.11 89.25 101.73
C LEU A 665 -7.98 87.78 101.31
N GLN A 666 -8.77 86.89 101.91
CA GLN A 666 -8.85 85.49 101.47
C GLN A 666 -9.65 85.34 100.16
N LYS A 667 -10.81 86.01 100.04
CA LYS A 667 -11.58 86.04 98.77
C LYS A 667 -10.79 86.71 97.63
N GLU A 668 -9.97 87.72 97.93
CA GLU A 668 -9.05 88.33 96.95
C GLU A 668 -8.05 87.32 96.40
N LYS A 669 -7.43 86.50 97.28
CA LYS A 669 -6.51 85.43 96.84
C LYS A 669 -7.21 84.31 96.06
N GLU A 670 -8.42 83.95 96.43
CA GLU A 670 -9.22 82.96 95.70
C GLU A 670 -9.60 83.48 94.30
N ILE A 671 -9.95 84.77 94.17
CA ILE A 671 -10.18 85.41 92.88
C ILE A 671 -8.87 85.49 92.07
N GLU A 672 -7.75 85.88 92.69
CA GLU A 672 -6.43 86.02 92.04
C GLU A 672 -5.98 84.68 91.43
N GLN A 673 -6.10 83.58 92.18
CA GLN A 673 -5.82 82.22 91.71
C GLN A 673 -6.74 81.78 90.55
N LEU A 674 -8.02 82.16 90.60
CA LEU A 674 -8.95 81.90 89.49
C LEU A 674 -8.66 82.78 88.27
N THR A 675 -8.21 84.04 88.44
CA THR A 675 -7.83 84.90 87.32
C THR A 675 -6.54 84.46 86.66
N ASP A 676 -5.53 84.02 87.42
CA ASP A 676 -4.29 83.47 86.88
C ASP A 676 -4.54 82.17 86.10
N SER A 677 -5.39 81.29 86.65
CA SER A 677 -5.85 80.07 85.95
C SER A 677 -6.60 80.39 84.65
N ASN A 678 -7.42 81.44 84.63
CA ASN A 678 -8.13 81.90 83.44
C ASN A 678 -7.20 82.59 82.42
N ALA A 679 -6.16 83.30 82.87
CA ALA A 679 -5.19 83.97 81.99
C ALA A 679 -4.39 82.95 81.17
N ILE A 680 -4.00 81.83 81.78
CA ILE A 680 -3.30 80.72 81.12
C ILE A 680 -4.20 80.00 80.09
N ALA A 681 -5.52 80.00 80.29
CA ALA A 681 -6.48 79.36 79.38
C ALA A 681 -6.89 80.23 78.16
N SER A 682 -6.30 81.42 78.01
CA SER A 682 -6.54 82.34 76.87
C SER A 682 -5.87 81.84 75.58
N VAL A 683 -6.37 80.75 74.98
CA VAL A 683 -5.88 80.28 73.68
C VAL A 683 -6.16 81.34 72.59
N PRO A 684 -5.16 81.82 71.83
CA PRO A 684 -5.39 82.76 70.74
C PRO A 684 -6.18 82.09 69.62
N VAL A 685 -7.34 82.66 69.29
CA VAL A 685 -8.13 82.25 68.12
C VAL A 685 -7.44 82.78 66.86
N ALA A 686 -6.69 81.91 66.17
CA ALA A 686 -6.19 82.20 64.83
C ALA A 686 -7.36 82.20 63.82
N PRO A 687 -7.36 83.07 62.79
CA PRO A 687 -8.43 83.11 61.80
C PRO A 687 -8.48 81.84 60.93
N TYR A 688 -9.69 81.43 60.57
CA TYR A 688 -9.91 80.54 59.43
C TYR A 688 -9.67 81.32 58.13
N ASP A 689 -8.76 80.84 57.28
CA ASP A 689 -8.63 81.31 55.90
C ASP A 689 -9.02 80.23 54.89
N HIS A 690 -9.80 80.63 53.88
CA HIS A 690 -10.13 79.82 52.72
C HIS A 690 -9.19 80.17 51.56
N SER A 691 -8.30 79.25 51.16
CA SER A 691 -7.73 79.25 49.80
C SER A 691 -7.18 77.87 49.44
N GLY A 692 -7.51 77.38 48.25
CA GLY A 692 -6.95 76.15 47.69
C GLY A 692 -5.70 76.38 46.82
N ASN A 693 -5.34 75.31 46.10
CA ASN A 693 -4.24 75.16 45.13
C ASN A 693 -2.79 75.13 45.66
N GLY A 694 -2.11 74.03 45.33
CA GLY A 694 -0.97 74.19 44.40
C GLY A 694 0.41 73.72 44.85
N SER A 695 0.71 72.44 44.55
CA SER A 695 2.02 71.92 44.11
C SER A 695 3.27 71.95 45.02
N SER A 696 3.93 70.78 45.00
CA SER A 696 5.38 70.50 44.98
C SER A 696 6.22 70.52 46.27
N VAL A 697 6.67 69.29 46.61
CA VAL A 697 8.08 68.86 46.80
C VAL A 697 8.81 69.24 48.10
N ASP A 698 9.19 68.17 48.84
CA ASP A 698 10.40 67.89 49.65
C ASP A 698 11.06 69.04 50.46
N ASP A 699 11.45 68.91 51.74
CA ASP A 699 12.05 67.76 52.44
C ASP A 699 12.10 68.03 53.98
N ARG A 700 12.24 66.97 54.79
CA ARG A 700 12.71 66.92 56.20
C ARG A 700 12.10 67.84 57.28
N THR A 701 11.61 67.17 58.33
CA THR A 701 12.21 67.36 59.67
C THR A 701 12.17 66.06 60.48
N GLN A 702 13.24 65.79 61.24
CA GLN A 702 13.46 64.53 61.98
C GLN A 702 13.05 64.65 63.46
N ARG A 703 12.48 63.58 64.05
CA ARG A 703 12.71 63.03 65.42
C ARG A 703 11.53 62.11 65.85
N PRO A 704 11.69 61.18 66.82
CA PRO A 704 12.73 60.14 66.88
C PRO A 704 12.16 58.75 67.29
N THR A 705 13.01 57.71 67.30
CA THR A 705 12.86 56.44 68.05
C THR A 705 11.60 55.56 67.85
N THR A 706 11.66 54.65 66.87
CA THR A 706 11.18 53.25 66.96
C THR A 706 12.03 52.35 66.05
N ASP A 707 13.14 51.80 66.56
CA ASP A 707 14.11 51.01 65.77
C ASP A 707 13.61 49.62 65.29
N SER A 708 12.33 49.31 65.50
CA SER A 708 11.66 48.07 65.07
C SER A 708 11.05 48.12 63.67
N GLU A 709 10.65 49.30 63.18
CA GLU A 709 9.91 49.41 61.90
C GLU A 709 10.82 49.70 60.70
N SER A 710 11.89 50.48 60.89
CA SER A 710 12.88 50.70 59.81
C SER A 710 13.66 49.43 59.48
N THR A 711 13.93 48.60 60.48
CA THR A 711 14.55 47.28 60.30
C THR A 711 13.59 46.27 59.67
N ALA A 712 12.30 46.29 60.04
CA ALA A 712 11.28 45.48 59.39
C ALA A 712 11.05 45.86 57.93
N ASN A 713 10.96 47.16 57.59
CA ASN A 713 10.77 47.62 56.22
C ASN A 713 12.03 47.45 55.36
N ALA A 714 13.23 47.64 55.92
CA ALA A 714 14.48 47.31 55.22
C ALA A 714 14.63 45.80 54.98
N ALA A 715 14.22 44.96 55.95
CA ALA A 715 14.17 43.52 55.78
C ALA A 715 13.13 43.09 54.74
N ALA A 716 11.92 43.67 54.75
CA ALA A 716 10.87 43.41 53.76
C ALA A 716 11.32 43.82 52.34
N ALA A 717 11.97 44.97 52.18
CA ALA A 717 12.55 45.40 50.91
C ALA A 717 13.69 44.47 50.45
N ALA A 718 14.54 43.99 51.38
CA ALA A 718 15.59 43.01 51.07
C ALA A 718 15.00 41.61 50.71
N VAL A 719 13.90 41.20 51.34
CA VAL A 719 13.15 39.98 51.02
C VAL A 719 12.46 40.10 49.66
N ALA A 720 11.85 41.24 49.33
CA ALA A 720 11.29 41.50 48.01
C ALA A 720 12.38 41.51 46.92
N ALA A 721 13.49 42.22 47.15
CA ALA A 721 14.61 42.24 46.19
C ALA A 721 15.29 40.87 46.02
N THR A 722 15.35 40.04 47.07
CA THR A 722 15.83 38.65 46.95
C THR A 722 14.81 37.74 46.27
N ALA A 723 13.50 37.95 46.46
CA ALA A 723 12.44 37.24 45.73
C ALA A 723 12.45 37.57 44.22
N ASP A 724 12.66 38.84 43.85
CA ASP A 724 12.84 39.23 42.45
C ASP A 724 14.11 38.64 41.84
N LEU A 725 15.21 38.61 42.61
CA LEU A 725 16.46 37.96 42.18
C LEU A 725 16.31 36.44 42.06
N THR A 726 15.52 35.76 42.91
CA THR A 726 15.27 34.32 42.75
C THR A 726 14.35 34.02 41.58
N ASN A 727 13.28 34.80 41.36
CA ASN A 727 12.42 34.69 40.18
C ASN A 727 13.21 34.92 38.88
N LYS A 728 14.07 35.95 38.84
CA LYS A 728 14.92 36.25 37.69
C LYS A 728 15.97 35.16 37.44
N ASN A 729 16.54 34.56 38.50
CA ASN A 729 17.40 33.38 38.36
C ASN A 729 16.62 32.15 37.88
N PHE A 730 15.39 31.92 38.34
CA PHE A 730 14.56 30.81 37.89
C PHE A 730 14.28 30.91 36.38
N LEU A 731 13.84 32.08 35.91
CA LEU A 731 13.63 32.35 34.49
C LEU A 731 14.92 32.16 33.67
N LEU A 732 16.07 32.66 34.15
CA LEU A 732 17.36 32.45 33.48
C LEU A 732 17.80 30.97 33.46
N ILE A 733 17.44 30.18 34.47
CA ILE A 733 17.70 28.73 34.52
C ILE A 733 16.82 28.00 33.50
N GLU A 734 15.54 28.38 33.39
CA GLU A 734 14.59 27.81 32.44
C GLU A 734 14.95 28.18 30.99
N GLU A 735 15.33 29.44 30.74
CA GLU A 735 15.87 29.89 29.46
C GLU A 735 17.16 29.15 29.09
N ASN A 736 18.10 28.98 30.05
CA ASN A 736 19.29 28.14 29.85
C ASN A 736 18.94 26.68 29.54
N ARG A 737 17.87 26.13 30.14
CA ARG A 737 17.41 24.76 29.89
C ARG A 737 16.83 24.64 28.48
N ASN A 738 16.06 25.62 28.03
CA ASN A 738 15.53 25.70 26.66
C ASN A 738 16.65 25.86 25.62
N VAL A 739 17.63 26.73 25.87
CA VAL A 739 18.82 26.88 25.00
C VAL A 739 19.62 25.58 24.93
N ARG A 740 19.86 24.89 26.07
CA ARG A 740 20.51 23.56 26.06
C ARG A 740 19.72 22.52 25.27
N HIS A 741 18.39 22.54 25.34
CA HIS A 741 17.54 21.63 24.57
C HIS A 741 17.60 21.92 23.07
N GLN A 742 17.56 23.20 22.66
CA GLN A 742 17.78 23.58 21.26
C GLN A 742 19.17 23.21 20.75
N VAL A 743 20.23 23.42 21.55
CA VAL A 743 21.60 22.98 21.22
C VAL A 743 21.65 21.46 21.04
N PHE A 744 20.98 20.68 21.87
CA PHE A 744 20.90 19.23 21.72
C PHE A 744 20.19 18.82 20.41
N ILE A 745 19.06 19.44 20.07
CA ILE A 745 18.34 19.19 18.81
C ILE A 745 19.22 19.54 17.60
N LEU A 746 19.91 20.69 17.63
CA LEU A 746 20.83 21.10 16.58
C LEU A 746 22.04 20.16 16.46
N GLN A 747 22.57 19.65 17.57
CA GLN A 747 23.64 18.64 17.57
C GLN A 747 23.18 17.32 16.95
N ASP A 748 21.96 16.87 17.23
CA ASP A 748 21.40 15.66 16.60
C ASP A 748 21.16 15.86 15.09
N GLN A 749 20.63 17.02 14.68
CA GLN A 749 20.47 17.38 13.27
C GLN A 749 21.82 17.44 12.53
N ILE A 750 22.84 18.07 13.14
CA ILE A 750 24.21 18.09 12.58
C ILE A 750 24.77 16.68 12.44
N LYS A 751 24.51 15.79 13.41
CA LYS A 751 24.96 14.40 13.36
C LYS A 751 24.30 13.62 12.22
N ARG A 752 22.98 13.75 12.04
CA ARG A 752 22.25 13.16 10.90
C ARG A 752 22.82 13.64 9.57
N LEU A 753 22.97 14.96 9.40
CA LEU A 753 23.58 15.54 8.19
C LEU A 753 25.02 15.06 7.94
N GLN A 754 25.81 14.81 8.99
CA GLN A 754 27.14 14.23 8.85
C GLN A 754 27.10 12.76 8.38
N ASP A 755 26.13 11.99 8.83
CA ASP A 755 25.93 10.61 8.39
C ASP A 755 25.36 10.54 6.96
N ASP A 756 24.46 11.44 6.57
CA ASP A 756 23.99 11.60 5.18
C ASP A 756 25.14 12.00 4.22
N VAL A 757 26.03 12.89 4.66
CA VAL A 757 27.23 13.24 3.87
C VAL A 757 28.21 12.05 3.78
N ARG A 758 28.22 11.14 4.76
CA ARG A 758 29.03 9.91 4.69
C ARG A 758 28.43 8.88 3.73
N THR A 759 27.11 8.65 3.74
CA THR A 759 26.46 7.72 2.80
C THR A 759 26.63 8.20 1.36
N VAL A 760 26.34 9.47 1.06
CA VAL A 760 26.53 10.06 -0.27
C VAL A 760 28.00 10.02 -0.73
N ARG A 761 28.97 10.18 0.19
CA ARG A 761 30.40 10.02 -0.12
C ARG A 761 30.75 8.56 -0.47
N ASN A 762 30.19 7.59 0.24
CA ASN A 762 30.42 6.17 -0.01
C ASN A 762 29.79 5.71 -1.33
N GLU A 763 28.56 6.16 -1.63
CA GLU A 763 27.89 5.93 -2.92
C GLU A 763 28.69 6.53 -4.08
N ASN A 764 29.19 7.76 -3.93
CA ASN A 764 30.09 8.37 -4.91
C ASN A 764 31.41 7.59 -5.09
N ALA A 765 31.94 6.98 -4.03
CA ALA A 765 33.13 6.14 -4.13
C ALA A 765 32.85 4.84 -4.89
N LEU A 766 31.68 4.22 -4.65
CA LEU A 766 31.21 3.03 -5.36
C LEU A 766 30.95 3.31 -6.85
N LEU A 767 30.23 4.40 -7.17
CA LEU A 767 30.01 4.84 -8.55
C LEU A 767 31.33 5.11 -9.28
N ARG A 768 32.30 5.76 -8.61
CA ARG A 768 33.66 5.95 -9.16
C ARG A 768 34.43 4.65 -9.35
N GLN A 769 34.16 3.61 -8.56
CA GLN A 769 34.71 2.28 -8.77
C GLN A 769 34.07 1.61 -9.98
N GLN A 770 32.74 1.57 -10.06
CA GLN A 770 32.00 1.03 -11.21
C GLN A 770 32.41 1.70 -12.52
N ILE A 771 32.59 3.03 -12.54
CA ILE A 771 33.10 3.77 -13.71
C ILE A 771 34.52 3.31 -14.10
N ARG A 772 35.42 3.08 -13.13
CA ARG A 772 36.76 2.54 -13.42
C ARG A 772 36.69 1.10 -13.94
N ASP A 773 35.84 0.26 -13.36
CA ASP A 773 35.70 -1.14 -13.75
C ASP A 773 35.14 -1.24 -15.18
N LEU A 774 34.15 -0.40 -15.53
CA LEU A 774 33.64 -0.24 -16.90
C LEU A 774 34.71 0.31 -17.86
N GLN A 775 35.52 1.30 -17.44
CA GLN A 775 36.65 1.80 -18.24
C GLN A 775 37.70 0.71 -18.50
N ILE A 776 37.99 -0.15 -17.51
CA ILE A 776 38.89 -1.29 -17.67
C ILE A 776 38.30 -2.32 -18.65
N GLN A 777 36.99 -2.61 -18.57
CA GLN A 777 36.30 -3.48 -19.53
C GLN A 777 36.33 -2.91 -20.95
N LEU A 778 36.09 -1.61 -21.13
CA LEU A 778 36.19 -0.93 -22.42
C LEU A 778 37.61 -1.00 -23.00
N CYS A 779 38.65 -0.64 -22.24
CA CYS A 779 40.04 -0.77 -22.68
C CYS A 779 40.45 -2.23 -22.97
N GLY A 780 39.88 -3.20 -22.23
CA GLY A 780 40.04 -4.64 -22.47
C GLY A 780 39.35 -5.10 -23.77
N SER A 781 38.20 -4.52 -24.11
CA SER A 781 37.51 -4.78 -25.37
C SER A 781 38.26 -4.17 -26.57
N GLU A 782 38.77 -2.94 -26.45
CA GLU A 782 39.58 -2.31 -27.52
C GLU A 782 40.90 -3.06 -27.77
N THR A 783 41.57 -3.55 -26.72
CA THR A 783 42.80 -4.35 -26.88
C THR A 783 42.52 -5.75 -27.44
N THR A 784 41.42 -6.41 -27.08
CA THR A 784 41.05 -7.69 -27.69
C THR A 784 40.58 -7.53 -29.14
N GLN A 785 39.85 -6.47 -29.46
CA GLN A 785 39.43 -6.14 -30.83
C GLN A 785 40.64 -5.79 -31.72
N SER A 786 41.59 -5.00 -31.21
CA SER A 786 42.89 -4.74 -31.85
C SER A 786 43.72 -6.01 -32.09
N VAL A 787 43.73 -6.97 -31.15
CA VAL A 787 44.42 -8.26 -31.33
C VAL A 787 43.71 -9.14 -32.36
N VAL A 788 42.37 -9.11 -32.44
CA VAL A 788 41.62 -9.83 -33.48
C VAL A 788 41.85 -9.22 -34.86
N GLU A 789 41.81 -7.89 -34.99
CA GLU A 789 42.05 -7.19 -36.26
C GLU A 789 43.50 -7.38 -36.76
N ASN A 790 44.51 -7.29 -35.88
CA ASN A 790 45.90 -7.58 -36.25
C ASN A 790 46.13 -9.06 -36.61
N ASN A 791 45.42 -10.00 -35.99
CA ASN A 791 45.52 -11.42 -36.36
C ASN A 791 44.81 -11.76 -37.67
N LEU A 792 43.74 -11.03 -38.04
CA LEU A 792 43.15 -11.15 -39.39
C LEU A 792 44.08 -10.59 -40.48
N PHE A 793 44.84 -9.53 -40.19
CA PHE A 793 45.76 -8.93 -41.16
C PHE A 793 47.03 -9.75 -41.45
N CYS A 794 47.29 -10.81 -40.68
CA CYS A 794 48.38 -11.78 -40.92
C CYS A 794 47.94 -13.02 -41.70
N PHE A 795 46.68 -13.09 -42.16
CA PHE A 795 46.12 -14.21 -42.92
C PHE A 795 45.69 -13.85 -44.36
N PHE A 796 46.05 -12.66 -44.83
CA PHE A 796 45.99 -12.19 -46.22
C PHE A 796 47.36 -11.69 -46.66
#